data_AF-A0A919SX67-F1
#
_entry.id   AF-A0A919SX67-F1
#
_cell.length_a   1.000
_cell.length_b   1.000
_cell.length_c   1.000
_cell.angle_alpha   90.00
_cell.angle_beta   90.00
_cell.angle_gamma   90.00
#
_symmetry.space_group_name_H-M   'P 1'
#
loop_
_entity.id
_entity.type
_entity.pdbx_description
1 polymer ?
#
loop_
_entity_poly.entity_id
_entity_poly.type
_entity_poly.pdbx_seq_one_letter_code
_entity_poly.pdbx_strand_id
1 'polypeptide(L)'
;MSLDVGRPPATAQPATSLRILHVVNMGTTCGGAERLLSDTATAQRAAGHEVRVLSSDLPGSGTRFNDAAWAQAGRDAHWTARLRGQLDNPAAGAALAEQVLEFQPDVVHLHTVGLLSPAALPVLAATPTVLTVHGAEIYVRGTERFCMPDSCYRRTADGEPRLTVRGRLVALATALLAGRAWRRGLRVVDVVLAPSRYLATLASRDLGRTRVVPNGYTPAHPNVVPEQTAPHHPRLLFAGRLEQFKGPQVALAAMPAILVRHPDARLTISGSGPMEQTLTDYVRDHDLAAHVELTGWLAPGELQRRYAEADVVLVPSVWPEAFGLTALEAFAVGTPVVASAVGGLPDLVRVGETGALVPPGDAAALAAAVSDLLDDEPRRRLLGRGARALHAGLTLDRHLATVHESYGDAIAAHHAQRRPAGAHRALAPGRGPAARLAGLVRETVADSLLRNSALLLLSTVVLAGGGFLFWRVVTHLLTTPEVGRASALISASTLVVNLALLGLNNSLIRYLGEWSDRARTVNTALTVVAIAALLGALVFVVALPSLAPGLVGVEHPGRSLAFVVLCVTGAVGLCYDNVFVALRRSDYVLVRNVLVVILRLGLPLLLAGSAAFGIFGAYWLAPAIALPLYFAAAHRLGLSARVALGAERLRAMWRYSAANYMATAILMTPSLLMPVMVAHRIGPGPAAEYYIASLIAGVLVFVPQATARSFFAEVSHDRGSLRAHLSRVVTVTTVLQVPVLAVIILAGKPLLRLFGPDYVPAYPVLILLALTLALSSVGFIGSTLLLVAGRTKLLCQLSAAAYAVSLIGAYLLAGQGLVWIGAALLTGEIVLTLGYLRIIAVELRAVPVADNTLTTQPAVPRPAERTSIS
;
A
#
# COMPACT_ATOMS: atom_id res chain seq x y z
N MET A 1 24.03 26.11 -1.49
CA MET A 1 23.71 26.23 -0.05
C MET A 1 24.50 25.16 0.69
N SER A 2 25.56 25.59 1.37
CA SER A 2 26.65 24.77 1.94
C SER A 2 26.17 23.70 2.92
N LEU A 3 26.89 22.59 3.03
CA LEU A 3 26.88 21.79 4.25
C LEU A 3 27.52 22.68 5.32
N ASP A 4 26.75 23.07 6.33
CA ASP A 4 27.25 23.87 7.44
C ASP A 4 28.18 23.00 8.29
N VAL A 5 29.46 22.98 7.91
CA VAL A 5 30.52 22.30 8.65
C VAL A 5 30.89 23.22 9.80
N GLY A 6 30.09 23.19 10.86
CA GLY A 6 30.26 24.03 12.05
C GLY A 6 31.68 23.99 12.63
N ARG A 7 32.00 25.03 13.40
CA ARG A 7 33.27 25.18 14.16
C ARG A 7 33.63 23.88 14.90
N PRO A 8 34.92 23.54 15.01
CA PRO A 8 35.35 22.32 15.69
C PRO A 8 34.79 22.29 17.12
N PRO A 9 34.09 21.21 17.53
CA PRO A 9 33.78 21.03 18.93
C PRO A 9 35.12 20.92 19.67
N ALA A 10 35.26 21.67 20.77
CA ALA A 10 36.33 21.43 21.72
C ALA A 10 36.32 19.94 22.08
N THR A 11 37.49 19.34 22.24
CA THR A 11 37.71 17.96 22.66
C THR A 11 37.07 17.72 24.03
N ALA A 12 35.76 17.55 24.06
CA ALA A 12 35.01 17.13 25.21
C ALA A 12 34.96 15.60 25.14
N GLN A 13 35.79 14.95 25.95
CA GLN A 13 35.56 13.55 26.30
C GLN A 13 34.11 13.44 26.81
N PRO A 14 33.29 12.49 26.30
CA PRO A 14 31.94 12.34 26.77
C PRO A 14 31.94 12.01 28.27
N ALA A 15 31.16 12.78 29.05
CA ALA A 15 31.18 12.77 30.50
C ALA A 15 30.68 11.46 31.16
N THR A 16 30.22 10.48 30.37
CA THR A 16 29.72 9.18 30.85
C THR A 16 30.05 8.08 29.84
N SER A 17 30.65 6.98 30.30
CA SER A 17 30.75 5.74 29.51
C SER A 17 29.34 5.23 29.19
N LEU A 18 29.15 4.65 28.00
CA LEU A 18 27.88 4.13 27.50
C LEU A 18 28.04 2.67 27.13
N ARG A 19 26.98 1.90 27.30
CA ARG A 19 26.83 0.53 26.83
C ARG A 19 26.12 0.54 25.48
N ILE A 20 26.87 0.35 24.40
CA ILE A 20 26.40 0.50 23.03
C ILE A 20 26.29 -0.89 22.38
N LEU A 21 25.07 -1.27 21.98
CA LEU A 21 24.84 -2.48 21.20
C LEU A 21 24.65 -2.12 19.72
N HIS A 22 25.64 -2.44 18.89
CA HIS A 22 25.52 -2.36 17.44
C HIS A 22 24.88 -3.63 16.88
N VAL A 23 23.95 -3.47 15.95
CA VAL A 23 23.31 -4.60 15.24
C VAL A 23 23.51 -4.42 13.75
N VAL A 24 24.07 -5.43 13.08
CA VAL A 24 24.41 -5.39 11.65
C VAL A 24 24.12 -6.70 10.94
N ASN A 25 23.77 -6.68 9.65
CA ASN A 25 23.57 -7.92 8.88
C ASN A 25 24.81 -8.83 8.89
N MET A 26 25.97 -8.30 8.52
CA MET A 26 27.20 -9.08 8.34
C MET A 26 28.25 -8.62 9.33
N GLY A 27 28.74 -9.53 10.18
CA GLY A 27 29.82 -9.27 11.13
C GLY A 27 31.22 -9.30 10.52
N THR A 28 31.36 -9.07 9.22
CA THR A 28 32.64 -9.10 8.49
C THR A 28 32.83 -7.83 7.67
N THR A 29 34.06 -7.35 7.52
CA THR A 29 34.41 -6.12 6.78
C THR A 29 34.32 -6.27 5.25
N CYS A 30 33.23 -6.86 4.76
CA CYS A 30 33.00 -7.20 3.35
C CYS A 30 32.42 -6.04 2.51
N GLY A 31 31.99 -4.96 3.16
CA GLY A 31 31.36 -3.80 2.53
C GLY A 31 31.70 -2.49 3.25
N GLY A 32 31.35 -1.37 2.63
CA GLY A 32 31.66 -0.03 3.16
C GLY A 32 30.94 0.29 4.47
N ALA A 33 29.68 -0.15 4.61
CA ALA A 33 28.90 0.05 5.84
C ALA A 33 29.48 -0.77 7.00
N GLU A 34 29.86 -2.03 6.74
CA GLU A 34 30.46 -2.92 7.72
C GLU A 34 31.86 -2.45 8.12
N ARG A 35 32.67 -1.94 7.18
CA ARG A 35 33.98 -1.37 7.48
C ARG A 35 33.86 -0.12 8.36
N LEU A 36 32.98 0.82 8.00
CA LEU A 36 32.72 2.00 8.82
C LEU A 36 32.23 1.63 10.22
N LEU A 37 31.37 0.62 10.34
CA LEU A 37 30.91 0.14 11.64
C LEU A 37 32.05 -0.50 12.44
N SER A 38 32.90 -1.30 11.82
CA SER A 38 34.09 -1.88 12.46
C SER A 38 35.02 -0.79 13.02
N ASP A 39 35.28 0.26 12.23
CA ASP A 39 36.10 1.40 12.64
C ASP A 39 35.41 2.20 13.76
N THR A 40 34.09 2.39 13.66
CA THR A 40 33.26 3.07 14.66
C THR A 40 33.28 2.34 16.01
N ALA A 41 33.03 1.02 16.01
CA ALA A 41 33.03 0.21 17.22
C ALA A 41 34.41 0.18 17.88
N THR A 42 35.48 0.08 17.08
CA THR A 42 36.86 0.12 17.58
C THR A 42 37.17 1.46 18.25
N ALA A 43 36.83 2.56 17.60
CA ALA A 43 37.06 3.89 18.14
C ALA A 43 36.22 4.20 19.38
N GLN A 44 34.97 3.72 19.45
CA GLN A 44 34.13 3.85 20.64
C GLN A 44 34.70 3.07 21.83
N ARG A 45 35.21 1.85 21.60
CA ARG A 45 35.90 1.07 22.64
C ARG A 45 37.15 1.80 23.13
N ALA A 46 37.93 2.37 22.22
CA ALA A 46 39.11 3.19 22.56
C ALA A 46 38.73 4.46 23.36
N ALA A 47 37.54 5.01 23.12
CA ALA A 47 36.99 6.13 23.87
C ALA A 47 36.40 5.74 25.26
N GLY A 48 36.48 4.46 25.65
CA GLY A 48 36.06 3.97 26.96
C GLY A 48 34.59 3.56 27.07
N HIS A 49 33.87 3.44 25.94
CA HIS A 49 32.52 2.87 25.92
C HIS A 49 32.56 1.34 25.96
N GLU A 50 31.57 0.72 26.59
CA GLU A 50 31.36 -0.73 26.50
C GLU A 50 30.58 -1.02 25.22
N VAL A 51 31.18 -1.75 24.26
CA VAL A 51 30.58 -1.92 22.92
C VAL A 51 30.48 -3.39 22.55
N ARG A 52 29.26 -3.83 22.19
CA ARG A 52 28.99 -5.15 21.59
C ARG A 52 28.44 -5.01 20.18
N VAL A 53 28.79 -5.95 19.32
CA VAL A 53 28.34 -6.05 17.93
C VAL A 53 27.62 -7.39 17.75
N LEU A 54 26.33 -7.34 17.44
CA LEU A 54 25.50 -8.49 17.08
C LEU A 54 25.30 -8.56 15.56
N SER A 55 25.52 -9.73 14.96
CA SER A 55 25.33 -9.91 13.51
C SER A 55 24.81 -11.29 13.09
N SER A 56 24.52 -11.53 11.81
CA SER A 56 24.24 -12.90 11.35
C SER A 56 25.50 -13.76 11.30
N ASP A 57 25.32 -15.08 11.32
CA ASP A 57 26.39 -16.06 11.15
C ASP A 57 26.81 -16.27 9.69
N LEU A 58 26.26 -15.50 8.73
CA LEU A 58 26.60 -15.66 7.32
C LEU A 58 28.11 -15.43 7.07
N PRO A 59 28.75 -16.30 6.27
CA PRO A 59 30.15 -16.13 5.92
C PRO A 59 30.35 -14.91 5.00
N GLY A 60 31.45 -14.19 5.18
CA GLY A 60 31.83 -13.04 4.36
C GLY A 60 33.33 -12.98 4.13
N SER A 61 33.76 -12.24 3.11
CA SER A 61 35.15 -12.18 2.61
C SER A 61 36.10 -11.30 3.44
N GLY A 62 35.62 -10.66 4.51
CA GLY A 62 36.39 -9.73 5.33
C GLY A 62 36.68 -10.25 6.74
N THR A 63 37.47 -9.50 7.50
CA THR A 63 37.79 -9.82 8.90
C THR A 63 36.52 -9.75 9.75
N ARG A 64 36.33 -10.77 10.59
CA ARG A 64 35.20 -10.83 11.52
C ARG A 64 35.40 -9.87 12.70
N PHE A 65 34.36 -9.12 13.05
CA PHE A 65 34.40 -8.14 14.15
C PHE A 65 33.19 -8.19 15.09
N ASN A 66 32.28 -9.14 14.90
CA ASN A 66 31.10 -9.30 15.76
C ASN A 66 31.42 -10.09 17.04
N ASP A 67 30.75 -9.73 18.14
CA ASP A 67 30.89 -10.38 19.44
C ASP A 67 29.86 -11.48 19.64
N ALA A 68 28.67 -11.32 19.04
CA ALA A 68 27.59 -12.31 19.07
C ALA A 68 27.01 -12.53 17.66
N ALA A 69 26.40 -13.70 17.43
CA ALA A 69 25.78 -14.01 16.15
C ALA A 69 24.41 -14.69 16.28
N TRP A 70 23.53 -14.46 15.31
CA TRP A 70 22.30 -15.24 15.14
C TRP A 70 22.36 -16.12 13.89
N ALA A 71 21.63 -17.24 13.91
CA ALA A 71 21.54 -18.16 12.79
C ALA A 71 20.72 -17.57 11.64
N GLN A 72 21.29 -17.55 10.44
CA GLN A 72 20.65 -17.01 9.24
C GLN A 72 20.60 -18.06 8.12
N ALA A 73 19.45 -18.15 7.44
CA ALA A 73 19.33 -19.02 6.27
C ALA A 73 20.35 -18.63 5.19
N GLY A 74 21.24 -19.58 4.85
CA GLY A 74 22.32 -19.39 3.89
C GLY A 74 21.85 -19.10 2.46
N ARG A 75 22.81 -18.77 1.58
CA ARG A 75 22.50 -18.42 0.19
C ARG A 75 21.99 -19.59 -0.67
N ASP A 76 22.10 -20.82 -0.19
CA ASP A 76 21.63 -22.02 -0.90
C ASP A 76 20.26 -22.48 -0.39
N ALA A 77 19.72 -21.81 0.63
CA ALA A 77 18.40 -22.12 1.16
C ALA A 77 17.31 -21.87 0.10
N HIS A 78 16.30 -22.74 0.10
CA HIS A 78 15.12 -22.61 -0.76
C HIS A 78 14.45 -21.24 -0.57
N TRP A 79 13.93 -20.66 -1.64
CA TRP A 79 13.44 -19.27 -1.67
C TRP A 79 12.34 -18.97 -0.61
N THR A 80 11.52 -19.96 -0.26
CA THR A 80 10.50 -19.84 0.80
C THR A 80 11.10 -19.66 2.19
N ALA A 81 12.20 -20.35 2.50
CA ALA A 81 12.90 -20.22 3.78
C ALA A 81 13.54 -18.83 3.91
N ARG A 82 14.10 -18.31 2.82
CA ARG A 82 14.63 -16.94 2.75
C ARG A 82 13.54 -15.88 2.92
N LEU A 83 12.42 -16.04 2.24
CA LEU A 83 11.29 -15.12 2.37
C LEU A 83 10.73 -15.11 3.80
N ARG A 84 10.63 -16.30 4.43
CA ARG A 84 10.21 -16.42 5.82
C ARG A 84 11.22 -15.75 6.76
N GLY A 85 12.51 -16.01 6.60
CA GLY A 85 13.57 -15.40 7.41
C GLY A 85 13.67 -13.87 7.25
N GLN A 86 13.27 -13.31 6.11
CA GLN A 86 13.20 -11.85 5.94
C GLN A 86 12.05 -11.19 6.71
N LEU A 87 10.98 -11.94 7.05
CA LEU A 87 9.79 -11.40 7.71
C LEU A 87 9.69 -11.80 9.19
N ASP A 88 10.09 -13.02 9.51
CA ASP A 88 10.02 -13.61 10.84
C ASP A 88 11.23 -14.55 11.04
N ASN A 89 12.31 -13.99 11.60
CA ASN A 89 13.49 -14.74 12.03
C ASN A 89 13.50 -14.87 13.57
N PRO A 90 13.04 -16.00 14.12
CA PRO A 90 12.98 -16.20 15.56
C PRO A 90 14.37 -16.31 16.20
N ALA A 91 15.38 -16.83 15.48
CA ALA A 91 16.75 -16.92 16.00
C ALA A 91 17.37 -15.52 16.17
N ALA A 92 17.14 -14.64 15.19
CA ALA A 92 17.53 -13.23 15.29
C ALA A 92 16.84 -12.51 16.45
N GLY A 93 15.52 -12.72 16.62
CA GLY A 93 14.76 -12.15 17.72
C GLY A 93 15.22 -12.65 19.10
N ALA A 94 15.53 -13.94 19.23
CA ALA A 94 16.05 -14.52 20.46
C ALA A 94 17.44 -13.97 20.81
N ALA A 95 18.37 -13.95 19.84
CA ALA A 95 19.71 -13.42 20.05
C ALA A 95 19.69 -11.91 20.39
N LEU A 96 18.82 -11.13 19.75
CA LEU A 96 18.65 -9.72 20.10
C LEU A 96 18.10 -9.55 21.51
N ALA A 97 17.10 -10.34 21.90
CA ALA A 97 16.53 -10.29 23.25
C ALA A 97 17.55 -10.70 24.32
N GLU A 98 18.33 -11.74 24.07
CA GLU A 98 19.42 -12.18 24.93
C GLU A 98 20.45 -11.05 25.11
N GLN A 99 20.94 -10.45 24.01
CA GLN A 99 21.89 -9.34 24.12
C GLN A 99 21.28 -8.13 24.83
N VAL A 100 20.03 -7.75 24.58
CA VAL A 100 19.40 -6.64 25.30
C VAL A 100 19.25 -6.94 26.79
N LEU A 101 18.89 -8.17 27.16
CA LEU A 101 18.68 -8.57 28.56
C LEU A 101 20.00 -8.72 29.34
N GLU A 102 21.03 -9.31 28.73
CA GLU A 102 22.32 -9.54 29.38
C GLU A 102 23.19 -8.28 29.37
N PHE A 103 23.24 -7.61 28.22
CA PHE A 103 24.08 -6.44 28.03
C PHE A 103 23.43 -5.15 28.50
N GLN A 104 22.10 -5.11 28.76
CA GLN A 104 21.38 -3.91 29.22
C GLN A 104 21.91 -2.61 28.59
N PRO A 105 21.89 -2.49 27.24
CA PRO A 105 22.50 -1.37 26.55
C PRO A 105 21.79 -0.05 26.88
N ASP A 106 22.56 1.02 27.01
CA ASP A 106 22.03 2.39 27.09
C ASP A 106 21.46 2.83 25.74
N VAL A 107 22.03 2.32 24.64
CA VAL A 107 21.56 2.59 23.29
C VAL A 107 21.82 1.39 22.36
N VAL A 108 20.85 1.11 21.49
CA VAL A 108 20.97 0.13 20.41
C VAL A 108 21.09 0.87 19.09
N HIS A 109 22.17 0.62 18.34
CA HIS A 109 22.41 1.24 17.04
C HIS A 109 22.30 0.20 15.92
N LEU A 110 21.27 0.35 15.10
CA LEU A 110 20.95 -0.52 13.96
C LEU A 110 21.67 -0.04 12.68
N HIS A 111 22.33 -0.96 11.98
CA HIS A 111 23.03 -0.76 10.71
C HIS A 111 22.62 -1.87 9.74
N THR A 112 22.13 -1.56 8.53
CA THR A 112 21.82 -2.61 7.52
C THR A 112 21.10 -3.82 8.12
N VAL A 113 19.86 -3.70 8.56
CA VAL A 113 19.23 -4.74 9.41
C VAL A 113 18.34 -5.73 8.65
N GLY A 114 18.37 -5.73 7.31
CA GLY A 114 17.49 -6.55 6.47
C GLY A 114 17.42 -8.06 6.77
N LEU A 115 18.41 -8.65 7.46
CA LEU A 115 18.47 -10.07 7.87
C LEU A 115 17.95 -10.34 9.29
N LEU A 116 17.79 -9.30 10.12
CA LEU A 116 17.26 -9.42 11.48
C LEU A 116 15.76 -9.77 11.49
N SER A 117 15.05 -9.32 10.45
CA SER A 117 13.58 -9.36 10.30
C SER A 117 12.82 -8.33 11.15
N PRO A 118 11.68 -7.81 10.65
CA PRO A 118 10.88 -6.82 11.36
C PRO A 118 10.21 -7.36 12.62
N ALA A 119 10.05 -8.69 12.75
CA ALA A 119 9.45 -9.32 13.92
C ALA A 119 10.34 -9.31 15.16
N ALA A 120 11.65 -9.08 15.00
CA ALA A 120 12.62 -8.98 16.10
C ALA A 120 12.65 -7.60 16.78
N LEU A 121 12.31 -6.54 16.03
CA LEU A 121 12.40 -5.14 16.48
C LEU A 121 11.57 -4.78 17.74
N PRO A 122 10.40 -5.39 18.03
CA PRO A 122 9.64 -5.10 19.25
C PRO A 122 10.41 -5.34 20.56
N VAL A 123 11.47 -6.16 20.53
CA VAL A 123 12.37 -6.37 21.68
C VAL A 123 13.01 -5.05 22.15
N LEU A 124 13.21 -4.11 21.23
CA LEU A 124 13.85 -2.82 21.49
C LEU A 124 12.90 -1.77 22.08
N ALA A 125 11.63 -2.10 22.33
CA ALA A 125 10.60 -1.13 22.72
C ALA A 125 10.86 -0.41 24.06
N ALA A 126 11.79 -0.90 24.87
CA ALA A 126 12.19 -0.30 26.15
C ALA A 126 13.63 0.22 26.15
N THR A 127 14.29 0.27 24.99
CA THR A 127 15.69 0.64 24.86
C THR A 127 15.84 1.74 23.82
N PRO A 128 16.54 2.85 24.14
CA PRO A 128 16.83 3.90 23.17
C PRO A 128 17.46 3.35 21.89
N THR A 129 16.89 3.68 20.74
CA THR A 129 17.28 3.06 19.46
C THR A 129 17.64 4.10 18.40
N VAL A 130 18.80 3.93 17.78
CA VAL A 130 19.27 4.70 16.62
C VAL A 130 19.34 3.79 15.39
N LEU A 131 18.95 4.30 14.22
CA LEU A 131 19.12 3.60 12.94
C LEU A 131 19.96 4.45 11.99
N THR A 132 21.07 3.91 11.48
CA THR A 132 21.75 4.49 10.32
C THR A 132 21.34 3.75 9.04
N VAL A 133 20.72 4.48 8.12
CA VAL A 133 20.31 3.97 6.81
C VAL A 133 21.51 3.98 5.86
N HIS A 134 22.06 2.80 5.55
CA HIS A 134 23.29 2.67 4.74
C HIS A 134 23.05 2.45 3.25
N GLY A 135 21.80 2.41 2.79
CA GLY A 135 21.52 2.27 1.36
C GLY A 135 20.10 1.86 1.00
N ALA A 136 19.98 1.21 -0.15
CA ALA A 136 18.74 0.72 -0.71
C ALA A 136 18.21 -0.49 0.08
N GLU A 137 17.59 -0.25 1.23
CA GLU A 137 17.01 -1.30 2.05
C GLU A 137 15.50 -1.43 1.79
N ILE A 138 14.93 -2.61 2.06
CA ILE A 138 13.52 -2.95 1.73
C ILE A 138 12.50 -2.02 2.42
N TYR A 139 12.93 -1.33 3.47
CA TYR A 139 12.09 -0.43 4.25
C TYR A 139 12.10 1.02 3.78
N VAL A 140 12.99 1.37 2.84
CA VAL A 140 12.99 2.66 2.14
C VAL A 140 12.21 2.49 0.84
N ARG A 141 11.08 3.18 0.69
CA ARG A 141 10.23 3.00 -0.49
C ARG A 141 10.90 3.51 -1.76
N GLY A 142 10.80 2.72 -2.83
CA GLY A 142 11.36 3.02 -4.14
C GLY A 142 12.79 2.52 -4.33
N THR A 143 13.42 2.01 -3.27
CA THR A 143 14.74 1.39 -3.35
C THR A 143 14.69 -0.12 -3.45
N GLU A 144 13.51 -0.75 -3.25
CA GLU A 144 13.35 -2.21 -3.31
C GLU A 144 13.72 -2.77 -4.69
N ARG A 145 13.56 -1.96 -5.75
CA ARG A 145 14.03 -2.30 -7.10
C ARG A 145 15.51 -2.69 -7.09
N PHE A 146 16.35 -1.95 -6.38
CA PHE A 146 17.79 -2.20 -6.35
C PHE A 146 18.17 -3.52 -5.66
N CYS A 147 17.25 -4.15 -4.92
CA CYS A 147 17.49 -5.44 -4.28
C CYS A 147 16.99 -6.65 -5.10
N MET A 148 16.55 -6.44 -6.35
CA MET A 148 15.92 -7.50 -7.17
C MET A 148 16.92 -8.27 -8.01
N PRO A 149 16.69 -9.57 -8.23
CA PRO A 149 17.51 -10.38 -9.12
C PRO A 149 17.39 -9.90 -10.57
N ASP A 150 18.42 -10.14 -11.39
CA ASP A 150 18.48 -9.74 -12.80
C ASP A 150 17.30 -10.23 -13.64
N SER A 151 16.71 -11.38 -13.26
CA SER A 151 15.47 -11.90 -13.89
C SER A 151 14.26 -10.95 -13.80
N CYS A 152 14.29 -9.97 -12.90
CA CYS A 152 13.28 -8.92 -12.79
C CYS A 152 13.50 -7.77 -13.78
N TYR A 153 14.61 -7.77 -14.51
CA TYR A 153 15.00 -6.71 -15.43
C TYR A 153 15.05 -7.22 -16.87
N ARG A 154 14.76 -6.32 -17.82
CA ARG A 154 15.03 -6.49 -19.25
C ARG A 154 15.92 -5.33 -19.68
N ARG A 155 16.97 -5.62 -20.44
CA ARG A 155 17.81 -4.59 -21.08
C ARG A 155 17.05 -3.95 -22.24
N THR A 156 17.03 -2.63 -22.31
CA THR A 156 16.55 -1.91 -23.50
C THR A 156 17.63 -1.87 -24.58
N ALA A 157 17.28 -1.40 -25.79
CA ALA A 157 18.25 -1.21 -26.87
C ALA A 157 19.42 -0.30 -26.45
N ASP A 158 19.13 0.67 -25.56
CA ASP A 158 20.11 1.60 -24.99
C ASP A 158 20.92 1.00 -23.82
N GLY A 159 20.80 -0.30 -23.54
CA GLY A 159 21.53 -0.98 -22.45
C GLY A 159 20.95 -0.77 -21.04
N GLU A 160 20.00 0.16 -20.87
CA GLU A 160 19.39 0.49 -19.59
C GLU A 160 18.52 -0.66 -19.00
N PRO A 161 18.72 -1.04 -17.72
CA PRO A 161 17.90 -2.06 -17.07
C PRO A 161 16.51 -1.51 -16.72
N ARG A 162 15.47 -1.99 -17.41
CA ARG A 162 14.06 -1.68 -17.07
C ARG A 162 13.37 -2.87 -16.42
N LEU A 163 12.62 -2.62 -15.35
CA LEU A 163 11.82 -3.66 -14.70
C LEU A 163 10.83 -4.29 -15.68
N THR A 164 10.87 -5.62 -15.78
CA THR A 164 9.86 -6.42 -16.49
C THR A 164 8.50 -6.31 -15.80
N VAL A 165 7.43 -6.77 -16.45
CA VAL A 165 6.11 -6.87 -15.80
C VAL A 165 6.20 -7.71 -14.51
N ARG A 166 6.93 -8.83 -14.56
CA ARG A 166 7.23 -9.66 -13.39
C ARG A 166 8.01 -8.88 -12.33
N GLY A 167 9.06 -8.15 -12.72
CA GLY A 167 9.85 -7.32 -11.81
C GLY A 167 9.02 -6.24 -11.12
N ARG A 168 8.12 -5.58 -11.86
CA ARG A 168 7.18 -4.59 -11.28
C ARG A 168 6.21 -5.23 -10.29
N LEU A 169 5.70 -6.42 -10.59
CA LEU A 169 4.82 -7.17 -9.67
C LEU A 169 5.55 -7.59 -8.40
N VAL A 170 6.78 -8.10 -8.53
CA VAL A 170 7.63 -8.47 -7.39
C VAL A 170 7.97 -7.23 -6.56
N ALA A 171 8.31 -6.11 -7.19
CA ALA A 171 8.53 -4.83 -6.51
C ALA A 171 7.33 -4.35 -5.72
N LEU A 172 6.16 -4.40 -6.33
CA LEU A 172 4.93 -4.03 -5.66
C LEU A 172 4.64 -4.97 -4.48
N ALA A 173 4.77 -6.28 -4.67
CA ALA A 173 4.55 -7.27 -3.62
C ALA A 173 5.52 -7.08 -2.44
N THR A 174 6.81 -6.91 -2.71
CA THR A 174 7.85 -6.65 -1.69
C THR A 174 7.57 -5.36 -0.94
N ALA A 175 7.23 -4.28 -1.64
CA ALA A 175 6.92 -2.99 -1.03
C ALA A 175 5.65 -3.04 -0.15
N LEU A 176 4.63 -3.80 -0.56
CA LEU A 176 3.34 -3.92 0.13
C LEU A 176 3.38 -4.88 1.32
N LEU A 177 4.14 -5.97 1.23
CA LEU A 177 4.20 -7.00 2.26
C LEU A 177 5.38 -6.75 3.20
N ALA A 178 6.61 -6.91 2.70
CA ALA A 178 7.83 -6.80 3.49
C ALA A 178 8.12 -5.35 3.92
N GLY A 179 8.07 -4.41 2.98
CA GLY A 179 8.34 -3.00 3.27
C GLY A 179 7.37 -2.43 4.31
N ARG A 180 6.09 -2.82 4.29
CA ARG A 180 5.13 -2.38 5.33
C ARG A 180 5.42 -2.99 6.70
N ALA A 181 5.84 -4.25 6.77
CA ALA A 181 6.21 -4.88 8.03
C ALA A 181 7.42 -4.18 8.65
N TRP A 182 8.45 -3.90 7.85
CA TRP A 182 9.62 -3.15 8.30
C TRP A 182 9.30 -1.74 8.77
N ARG A 183 8.58 -0.95 7.98
CA ARG A 183 8.21 0.42 8.39
C ARG A 183 7.39 0.47 9.67
N ARG A 184 6.63 -0.59 9.98
CA ARG A 184 5.95 -0.70 11.28
C ARG A 184 6.92 -1.07 12.40
N GLY A 185 7.78 -2.07 12.19
CA GLY A 185 8.76 -2.49 13.18
C GLY A 185 9.75 -1.39 13.54
N LEU A 186 10.19 -0.61 12.56
CA LEU A 186 11.11 0.52 12.75
C LEU A 186 10.51 1.73 13.47
N ARG A 187 9.23 1.70 13.86
CA ARG A 187 8.65 2.73 14.76
C ARG A 187 9.28 2.72 16.15
N VAL A 188 10.00 1.66 16.49
CA VAL A 188 10.79 1.57 17.73
C VAL A 188 12.04 2.46 17.70
N VAL A 189 12.44 2.94 16.52
CA VAL A 189 13.62 3.79 16.35
C VAL A 189 13.29 5.21 16.81
N ASP A 190 14.08 5.73 17.75
CA ASP A 190 13.95 7.08 18.29
C ASP A 190 14.61 8.11 17.36
N VAL A 191 15.77 7.78 16.79
CA VAL A 191 16.55 8.67 15.90
C VAL A 191 16.99 7.94 14.63
N VAL A 192 16.72 8.54 13.47
CA VAL A 192 17.13 8.02 12.17
C VAL A 192 18.25 8.89 11.60
N LEU A 193 19.37 8.26 11.25
CA LEU A 193 20.54 8.85 10.62
C LEU A 193 20.65 8.39 9.16
N ALA A 194 21.17 9.25 8.30
CA ALA A 194 21.51 8.90 6.93
C ALA A 194 22.83 9.61 6.53
N PRO A 195 23.71 8.95 5.78
CA PRO A 195 25.02 9.51 5.50
C PRO A 195 25.00 10.60 4.43
N SER A 196 23.96 10.67 3.60
CA SER A 196 23.79 11.69 2.56
C SER A 196 22.42 12.33 2.59
N ARG A 197 22.30 13.53 2.00
CA ARG A 197 21.03 14.22 1.76
C ARG A 197 20.10 13.39 0.89
N TYR A 198 20.65 12.67 -0.09
CA TYR A 198 19.90 11.75 -0.93
C TYR A 198 19.19 10.67 -0.10
N LEU A 199 19.93 9.96 0.76
CA LEU A 199 19.34 8.93 1.62
C LEU A 199 18.42 9.52 2.69
N ALA A 200 18.76 10.67 3.28
CA ALA A 200 17.87 11.34 4.24
C ALA A 200 16.53 11.69 3.61
N THR A 201 16.53 12.21 2.38
CA THR A 201 15.29 12.55 1.64
C THR A 201 14.46 11.32 1.31
N LEU A 202 15.10 10.18 1.03
CA LEU A 202 14.39 8.94 0.77
C LEU A 202 13.83 8.32 2.05
N ALA A 203 14.65 8.21 3.09
CA ALA A 203 14.28 7.65 4.38
C ALA A 203 13.18 8.47 5.05
N SER A 204 13.22 9.81 4.93
CA SER A 204 12.29 10.67 5.66
C SER A 204 10.84 10.55 5.20
N ARG A 205 10.61 10.03 3.98
CA ARG A 205 9.28 9.76 3.45
C ARG A 205 8.53 8.69 4.23
N ASP A 206 9.27 7.75 4.82
CA ASP A 206 8.71 6.56 5.46
C ASP A 206 9.03 6.47 6.97
N LEU A 207 10.20 6.96 7.39
CA LEU A 207 10.73 6.83 8.75
C LEU A 207 10.68 8.14 9.57
N GLY A 208 10.17 9.23 8.99
CA GLY A 208 10.05 10.53 9.69
C GLY A 208 11.29 11.40 9.58
N ARG A 209 11.56 12.27 10.55
CA ARG A 209 12.70 13.20 10.47
C ARG A 209 14.01 12.40 10.49
N THR A 210 14.83 12.56 9.45
CA THR A 210 16.13 11.89 9.33
C THR A 210 17.26 12.92 9.38
N ARG A 211 18.24 12.72 10.26
CA ARG A 211 19.42 13.57 10.41
C ARG A 211 20.50 13.14 9.41
N VAL A 212 21.07 14.09 8.67
CA VAL A 212 22.21 13.81 7.80
C VAL A 212 23.46 13.76 8.66
N VAL A 213 24.12 12.60 8.73
CA VAL A 213 25.38 12.40 9.45
C VAL A 213 26.39 11.79 8.47
N PRO A 214 27.19 12.63 7.78
CA PRO A 214 28.18 12.17 6.82
C PRO A 214 29.10 11.09 7.40
N ASN A 215 29.49 10.11 6.56
CA ASN A 215 30.45 9.11 7.01
C ASN A 215 31.83 9.74 7.19
N GLY A 216 32.53 9.28 8.22
CA GLY A 216 33.89 9.71 8.50
C GLY A 216 34.93 8.70 8.00
N TYR A 217 36.12 9.20 7.65
CA TYR A 217 37.27 8.36 7.32
C TYR A 217 38.55 8.97 7.87
N THR A 218 39.40 8.15 8.47
CA THR A 218 40.74 8.53 8.91
C THR A 218 41.77 7.71 8.14
N PRO A 219 42.70 8.35 7.39
CA PRO A 219 43.76 7.65 6.66
C PRO A 219 44.69 6.89 7.62
N ALA A 220 45.08 5.67 7.26
CA ALA A 220 46.03 4.87 8.05
C ALA A 220 47.41 5.55 8.13
N HIS A 221 47.81 6.21 7.04
CA HIS A 221 49.06 6.96 6.94
C HIS A 221 48.74 8.41 6.51
N PRO A 222 48.54 9.37 7.43
CA PRO A 222 48.11 10.72 7.09
C PRO A 222 49.12 11.51 6.22
N ASN A 223 50.39 11.10 6.22
CA ASN A 223 51.49 11.75 5.52
C ASN A 223 52.02 10.94 4.33
N VAL A 224 51.18 10.16 3.64
CA VAL A 224 51.63 9.55 2.37
C VAL A 224 51.92 10.67 1.38
N VAL A 225 53.22 10.87 1.10
CA VAL A 225 53.71 11.76 0.05
C VAL A 225 54.01 10.85 -1.15
N PRO A 226 53.51 11.17 -2.36
CA PRO A 226 53.84 10.40 -3.55
C PRO A 226 55.35 10.38 -3.76
N GLU A 227 55.93 9.21 -4.00
CA GLU A 227 57.34 9.10 -4.36
C GLU A 227 57.54 9.71 -5.75
N GLN A 228 58.19 10.88 -5.83
CA GLN A 228 58.44 11.59 -7.08
C GLN A 228 59.66 10.99 -7.79
N THR A 229 59.51 9.82 -8.42
CA THR A 229 60.63 9.13 -9.06
C THR A 229 60.19 8.37 -10.32
N ALA A 230 60.02 9.08 -11.45
CA ALA A 230 60.06 8.65 -12.88
C ALA A 230 59.08 9.47 -13.77
N PRO A 231 59.16 9.43 -15.12
CA PRO A 231 58.37 10.32 -15.99
C PRO A 231 56.87 10.14 -15.75
N HIS A 232 56.18 11.28 -15.55
CA HIS A 232 54.76 11.37 -15.21
C HIS A 232 53.88 10.91 -16.38
N HIS A 233 53.55 9.61 -16.42
CA HIS A 233 52.41 9.14 -17.20
C HIS A 233 51.14 9.38 -16.38
N PRO A 234 50.01 9.83 -16.98
CA PRO A 234 48.77 10.05 -16.25
C PRO A 234 48.26 8.79 -15.53
N ARG A 235 48.03 8.89 -14.22
CA ARG A 235 47.63 7.73 -13.38
C ARG A 235 46.17 7.85 -12.97
N LEU A 236 45.34 6.91 -13.41
CA LEU A 236 43.92 6.83 -13.09
C LEU A 236 43.68 5.66 -12.14
N LEU A 237 42.76 5.83 -11.18
CA LEU A 237 42.42 4.76 -10.24
C LEU A 237 40.91 4.54 -10.15
N PHE A 238 40.49 3.30 -10.28
CA PHE A 238 39.19 2.81 -9.80
C PHE A 238 39.42 1.91 -8.58
N ALA A 239 38.69 2.16 -7.49
CA ALA A 239 38.78 1.35 -6.27
C ALA A 239 37.39 0.99 -5.72
N GLY A 240 37.11 -0.31 -5.60
CA GLY A 240 35.85 -0.80 -5.04
C GLY A 240 35.48 -2.21 -5.50
N ARG A 241 34.31 -2.70 -5.06
CA ARG A 241 33.79 -4.01 -5.49
C ARG A 241 33.58 -4.03 -7.01
N LEU A 242 34.02 -5.11 -7.66
CA LEU A 242 33.87 -5.31 -9.11
C LEU A 242 32.48 -5.84 -9.44
N GLU A 243 31.49 -4.98 -9.19
CA GLU A 243 30.07 -5.21 -9.42
C GLU A 243 29.53 -4.16 -10.40
N GLN A 244 28.60 -4.55 -11.26
CA GLN A 244 28.13 -3.72 -12.38
C GLN A 244 27.65 -2.33 -11.93
N PHE A 245 27.03 -2.26 -10.76
CA PHE A 245 26.48 -1.03 -10.23
C PHE A 245 27.55 -0.03 -9.75
N LYS A 246 28.78 -0.48 -9.47
CA LYS A 246 29.95 0.37 -9.14
C LYS A 246 30.61 0.97 -10.38
N GLY A 247 30.29 0.46 -11.57
CA GLY A 247 30.75 1.00 -12.85
C GLY A 247 32.20 0.73 -13.28
N PRO A 248 32.92 -0.33 -12.85
CA PRO A 248 34.27 -0.59 -13.36
C PRO A 248 34.30 -0.74 -14.89
N GLN A 249 33.22 -1.26 -15.49
CA GLN A 249 33.05 -1.32 -16.94
C GLN A 249 32.97 0.06 -17.61
N VAL A 250 32.45 1.07 -16.91
CA VAL A 250 32.34 2.44 -17.43
C VAL A 250 33.70 3.11 -17.39
N ALA A 251 34.48 2.91 -16.31
CA ALA A 251 35.88 3.35 -16.24
C ALA A 251 36.71 2.72 -17.36
N LEU A 252 36.55 1.41 -17.60
CA LEU A 252 37.28 0.70 -18.64
C LEU A 252 36.86 1.14 -20.05
N ALA A 253 35.55 1.33 -20.29
CA ALA A 253 35.03 1.81 -21.58
C ALA A 253 35.43 3.26 -21.92
N ALA A 254 35.82 4.07 -20.92
CA ALA A 254 36.33 5.42 -21.13
C ALA A 254 37.79 5.44 -21.62
N MET A 255 38.56 4.37 -21.39
CA MET A 255 40.00 4.34 -21.70
C MET A 255 40.35 4.60 -23.16
N PRO A 256 39.69 3.98 -24.17
CA PRO A 256 40.02 4.26 -25.57
C PRO A 256 39.95 5.75 -25.93
N ALA A 257 38.95 6.47 -25.43
CA ALA A 257 38.80 7.90 -25.69
C ALA A 257 39.84 8.75 -24.93
N ILE A 258 40.25 8.34 -23.73
CA ILE A 258 41.31 8.99 -22.95
C ILE A 258 42.67 8.81 -23.67
N LEU A 259 42.97 7.60 -24.16
CA LEU A 259 44.23 7.28 -24.82
C LEU A 259 44.46 8.05 -26.12
N VAL A 260 43.40 8.53 -26.78
CA VAL A 260 43.51 9.43 -27.95
C VAL A 260 44.17 10.77 -27.57
N ARG A 261 43.87 11.32 -26.38
CA ARG A 261 44.45 12.58 -25.89
C ARG A 261 45.70 12.36 -25.04
N HIS A 262 45.76 11.23 -24.33
CA HIS A 262 46.83 10.89 -23.39
C HIS A 262 47.33 9.46 -23.63
N PRO A 263 48.20 9.22 -24.64
CA PRO A 263 48.63 7.88 -25.03
C PRO A 263 49.32 7.09 -23.93
N ASP A 264 49.99 7.76 -22.98
CA ASP A 264 50.70 7.11 -21.88
C ASP A 264 49.83 6.87 -20.64
N ALA A 265 48.54 7.22 -20.65
CA ALA A 265 47.66 7.08 -19.49
C ALA A 265 47.52 5.62 -19.03
N ARG A 266 47.50 5.42 -17.72
CA ARG A 266 47.34 4.10 -17.08
C ARG A 266 46.19 4.10 -16.09
N LEU A 267 45.32 3.11 -16.19
CA LEU A 267 44.21 2.87 -15.26
C LEU A 267 44.50 1.64 -14.38
N THR A 268 44.61 1.87 -13.08
CA THR A 268 44.61 0.79 -12.08
C THR A 268 43.17 0.54 -11.64
N ILE A 269 42.71 -0.71 -11.72
CA ILE A 269 41.41 -1.16 -11.19
C ILE A 269 41.70 -2.09 -10.00
N SER A 270 41.35 -1.63 -8.80
CA SER A 270 41.54 -2.36 -7.55
C SER A 270 40.22 -2.81 -6.95
N GLY A 271 40.14 -4.10 -6.63
CA GLY A 271 38.95 -4.73 -6.08
C GLY A 271 38.77 -6.17 -6.50
N SER A 272 37.71 -6.79 -6.01
CA SER A 272 37.28 -8.13 -6.42
C SER A 272 35.77 -8.19 -6.62
N GLY A 273 35.30 -9.14 -7.41
CA GLY A 273 33.87 -9.34 -7.65
C GLY A 273 33.52 -10.08 -8.93
N PRO A 274 32.20 -10.28 -9.17
CA PRO A 274 31.71 -11.09 -10.30
C PRO A 274 32.13 -10.59 -11.69
N MET A 275 32.57 -9.35 -11.82
CA MET A 275 32.98 -8.77 -13.11
C MET A 275 34.45 -9.00 -13.48
N GLU A 276 35.26 -9.62 -12.62
CA GLU A 276 36.70 -9.81 -12.87
C GLU A 276 36.98 -10.39 -14.26
N GLN A 277 36.34 -11.52 -14.60
CA GLN A 277 36.53 -12.15 -15.90
C GLN A 277 36.08 -11.25 -17.06
N THR A 278 34.93 -10.59 -16.92
CA THR A 278 34.40 -9.67 -17.94
C THR A 278 35.34 -8.48 -18.18
N LEU A 279 35.97 -7.96 -17.13
CA LEU A 279 36.94 -6.85 -17.26
C LEU A 279 38.24 -7.34 -17.92
N THR A 280 38.75 -8.52 -17.54
CA THR A 280 39.92 -9.14 -18.18
C THR A 280 39.71 -9.39 -19.66
N ASP A 281 38.55 -9.95 -20.02
CA ASP A 281 38.19 -10.21 -21.42
C ASP A 281 38.09 -8.89 -22.20
N TYR A 282 37.47 -7.85 -21.62
CA TYR A 282 37.40 -6.54 -22.27
C TYR A 282 38.78 -5.91 -22.50
N VAL A 283 39.69 -5.99 -21.51
CA VAL A 283 41.07 -5.50 -21.63
C VAL A 283 41.79 -6.20 -22.79
N ARG A 284 41.64 -7.52 -22.92
CA ARG A 284 42.21 -8.31 -24.02
C ARG A 284 41.59 -7.92 -25.36
N ASP A 285 40.27 -7.89 -25.45
CA ASP A 285 39.53 -7.73 -26.71
C ASP A 285 39.65 -6.31 -27.30
N HIS A 286 40.14 -5.33 -26.52
CA HIS A 286 40.36 -3.94 -26.93
C HIS A 286 41.85 -3.53 -26.89
N ASP A 287 42.78 -4.47 -26.77
CA ASP A 287 44.23 -4.23 -26.73
C ASP A 287 44.69 -3.23 -25.64
N LEU A 288 44.03 -3.25 -24.48
CA LEU A 288 44.29 -2.31 -23.37
C LEU A 288 45.32 -2.82 -22.35
N ALA A 289 45.95 -3.97 -22.59
CA ALA A 289 46.82 -4.63 -21.61
C ALA A 289 48.04 -3.78 -21.17
N ALA A 290 48.54 -2.88 -22.02
CA ALA A 290 49.62 -1.95 -21.67
C ALA A 290 49.16 -0.77 -20.79
N HIS A 291 47.85 -0.50 -20.75
CA HIS A 291 47.26 0.69 -20.13
C HIS A 291 46.39 0.37 -18.91
N VAL A 292 46.01 -0.89 -18.68
CA VAL A 292 45.09 -1.27 -17.60
C VAL A 292 45.72 -2.33 -16.70
N GLU A 293 45.80 -2.03 -15.40
CA GLU A 293 46.29 -2.95 -14.36
C GLU A 293 45.10 -3.41 -13.50
N LEU A 294 44.76 -4.70 -13.53
CA LEU A 294 43.80 -5.32 -12.62
C LEU A 294 44.56 -5.90 -11.41
N THR A 295 44.53 -5.22 -10.27
CA THR A 295 45.38 -5.60 -9.12
C THR A 295 44.79 -6.68 -8.23
N GLY A 296 43.49 -6.96 -8.38
CA GLY A 296 42.73 -7.67 -7.36
C GLY A 296 42.56 -6.84 -6.08
N TRP A 297 42.31 -7.53 -4.96
CA TRP A 297 42.10 -6.89 -3.65
C TRP A 297 43.41 -6.40 -3.03
N LEU A 298 43.50 -5.11 -2.69
CA LEU A 298 44.66 -4.50 -2.04
C LEU A 298 44.45 -4.32 -0.53
N ALA A 299 45.53 -4.47 0.24
CA ALA A 299 45.52 -4.15 1.66
C ALA A 299 45.31 -2.63 1.88
N PRO A 300 44.70 -2.19 3.00
CA PRO A 300 44.32 -0.78 3.20
C PRO A 300 45.47 0.23 3.01
N GLY A 301 46.69 -0.08 3.49
CA GLY A 301 47.85 0.81 3.34
C GLY A 301 48.35 0.91 1.89
N GLU A 302 48.30 -0.19 1.12
CA GLU A 302 48.64 -0.19 -0.30
C GLU A 302 47.58 0.53 -1.13
N LEU A 303 46.30 0.30 -0.85
CA LEU A 303 45.22 1.03 -1.50
C LEU A 303 45.34 2.55 -1.25
N GLN A 304 45.69 2.94 -0.02
CA GLN A 304 45.93 4.33 0.32
C GLN A 304 47.09 4.94 -0.49
N ARG A 305 48.18 4.18 -0.69
CA ARG A 305 49.28 4.60 -1.58
C ARG A 305 48.79 4.80 -3.01
N ARG A 306 48.03 3.85 -3.55
CA ARG A 306 47.45 3.96 -4.91
C ARG A 306 46.54 5.19 -5.06
N TYR A 307 45.76 5.56 -4.04
CA TYR A 307 45.01 6.81 -4.07
C TYR A 307 45.92 8.04 -4.14
N ALA A 308 46.98 8.09 -3.33
CA ALA A 308 47.89 9.23 -3.28
C ALA A 308 48.71 9.38 -4.57
N GLU A 309 49.00 8.26 -5.23
CA GLU A 309 49.74 8.16 -6.47
C GLU A 309 48.91 8.48 -7.73
N ALA A 310 47.58 8.38 -7.65
CA ALA A 310 46.69 8.67 -8.76
C ALA A 310 46.59 10.18 -9.02
N ASP A 311 46.55 10.58 -10.29
CA ASP A 311 46.22 11.95 -10.70
C ASP A 311 44.71 12.20 -10.57
N VAL A 312 43.89 11.19 -10.93
CA VAL A 312 42.43 11.26 -10.88
C VAL A 312 41.85 9.91 -10.43
N VAL A 313 40.92 9.95 -9.48
CA VAL A 313 40.16 8.76 -9.06
C VAL A 313 38.80 8.76 -9.75
N LEU A 314 38.43 7.60 -10.30
CA LEU A 314 37.18 7.40 -11.03
C LEU A 314 36.17 6.71 -10.10
N VAL A 315 35.00 7.34 -9.89
CA VAL A 315 33.87 6.76 -9.17
C VAL A 315 32.62 6.75 -10.07
N PRO A 316 32.63 5.97 -11.16
CA PRO A 316 31.60 5.98 -12.20
C PRO A 316 30.37 5.12 -11.82
N SER A 317 29.93 5.18 -10.56
CA SER A 317 28.82 4.37 -10.07
C SER A 317 27.58 4.58 -10.94
N VAL A 318 27.01 3.47 -11.42
CA VAL A 318 25.78 3.49 -12.25
C VAL A 318 24.56 3.57 -11.36
N TRP A 319 24.68 3.09 -10.11
CA TRP A 319 23.60 3.12 -9.13
C TRP A 319 23.88 4.13 -8.01
N PRO A 320 22.82 4.58 -7.30
CA PRO A 320 22.99 5.50 -6.19
C PRO A 320 23.90 4.97 -5.08
N GLU A 321 25.03 5.64 -4.86
CA GLU A 321 25.87 5.44 -3.68
C GLU A 321 25.17 5.94 -2.42
N ALA A 322 25.44 5.30 -1.28
CA ALA A 322 24.96 5.79 0.01
C ALA A 322 25.65 7.11 0.42
N PHE A 323 26.98 7.15 0.25
CA PHE A 323 27.81 8.31 0.55
C PHE A 323 29.01 8.44 -0.40
N GLY A 324 29.67 7.32 -0.73
CA GLY A 324 30.85 7.31 -1.60
C GLY A 324 32.16 7.27 -0.82
N LEU A 325 32.39 6.23 -0.02
CA LEU A 325 33.62 6.09 0.77
C LEU A 325 34.89 6.12 -0.10
N THR A 326 34.87 5.53 -1.30
CA THR A 326 35.97 5.62 -2.28
C THR A 326 36.38 7.07 -2.57
N ALA A 327 35.40 7.97 -2.76
CA ALA A 327 35.67 9.39 -3.00
C ALA A 327 36.22 10.07 -1.74
N LEU A 328 35.70 9.71 -0.55
CA LEU A 328 36.21 10.23 0.72
C LEU A 328 37.65 9.79 1.01
N GLU A 329 38.01 8.55 0.69
CA GLU A 329 39.37 8.01 0.82
C GLU A 329 40.36 8.75 -0.10
N ALA A 330 39.96 9.00 -1.36
CA ALA A 330 40.73 9.82 -2.30
C ALA A 330 40.93 11.26 -1.78
N PHE A 331 39.88 11.85 -1.22
CA PHE A 331 39.95 13.20 -0.66
C PHE A 331 40.90 13.30 0.53
N ALA A 332 41.02 12.26 1.36
CA ALA A 332 41.95 12.24 2.49
C ALA A 332 43.43 12.41 2.06
N VAL A 333 43.79 11.87 0.90
CA VAL A 333 45.13 12.02 0.32
C VAL A 333 45.26 13.20 -0.64
N GLY A 334 44.17 13.93 -0.88
CA GLY A 334 44.15 15.13 -1.72
C GLY A 334 44.06 14.85 -3.22
N THR A 335 43.54 13.70 -3.61
CA THR A 335 43.37 13.32 -5.02
C THR A 335 41.96 13.69 -5.49
N PRO A 336 41.82 14.45 -6.60
CA PRO A 336 40.51 14.82 -7.13
C PRO A 336 39.78 13.61 -7.72
N VAL A 337 38.45 13.69 -7.71
CA VAL A 337 37.57 12.59 -8.14
C VAL A 337 36.73 13.04 -9.35
N VAL A 338 36.60 12.17 -10.35
CA VAL A 338 35.53 12.25 -11.36
C VAL A 338 34.49 11.19 -11.03
N ALA A 339 33.29 11.61 -10.66
CA ALA A 339 32.24 10.73 -10.17
C ALA A 339 30.92 10.87 -10.94
N SER A 340 30.11 9.83 -10.93
CA SER A 340 28.73 9.91 -11.40
C SER A 340 27.88 10.83 -10.53
N ALA A 341 27.01 11.63 -11.13
CA ALA A 341 26.03 12.51 -10.46
C ALA A 341 24.83 11.73 -9.89
N VAL A 342 25.08 10.74 -9.01
CA VAL A 342 24.06 9.83 -8.49
C VAL A 342 24.24 9.53 -7.00
N GLY A 343 23.11 9.39 -6.29
CA GLY A 343 23.10 9.05 -4.87
C GLY A 343 23.74 10.11 -3.98
N GLY A 344 24.60 9.69 -3.06
CA GLY A 344 25.34 10.56 -2.15
C GLY A 344 26.60 11.21 -2.73
N LEU A 345 27.06 10.82 -3.92
CA LEU A 345 28.28 11.38 -4.53
C LEU A 345 28.24 12.91 -4.71
N PRO A 346 27.11 13.54 -5.10
CA PRO A 346 27.01 15.01 -5.20
C PRO A 346 27.15 15.76 -3.86
N ASP A 347 27.05 15.09 -2.71
CA ASP A 347 27.32 15.72 -1.42
C ASP A 347 28.83 15.91 -1.17
N LEU A 348 29.66 15.05 -1.78
CA LEU A 348 31.12 15.06 -1.69
C LEU A 348 31.77 15.78 -2.88
N VAL A 349 31.40 15.41 -4.10
CA VAL A 349 32.03 15.89 -5.34
C VAL A 349 31.35 17.18 -5.79
N ARG A 350 31.95 18.30 -5.44
CA ARG A 350 31.49 19.64 -5.75
C ARG A 350 32.24 20.16 -6.97
N VAL A 351 31.49 20.42 -8.04
CA VAL A 351 32.03 20.86 -9.34
C VAL A 351 32.87 22.12 -9.14
N GLY A 352 34.15 22.05 -9.52
CA GLY A 352 35.09 23.17 -9.40
C GLY A 352 35.75 23.34 -8.04
N GLU A 353 35.36 22.56 -7.02
CA GLU A 353 35.97 22.60 -5.68
C GLU A 353 36.74 21.31 -5.35
N THR A 354 36.15 20.14 -5.56
CA THR A 354 36.74 18.85 -5.13
C THR A 354 36.87 17.82 -6.25
N GLY A 355 36.23 18.06 -7.38
CA GLY A 355 36.24 17.14 -8.52
C GLY A 355 35.27 17.54 -9.63
N ALA A 356 34.89 16.56 -10.45
CA ALA A 356 33.91 16.71 -11.54
C ALA A 356 32.80 15.67 -11.44
N LEU A 357 31.60 16.04 -11.89
CA LEU A 357 30.42 15.18 -11.93
C LEU A 357 30.03 14.89 -13.39
N VAL A 358 29.75 13.63 -13.69
CA VAL A 358 29.30 13.18 -15.01
C VAL A 358 27.96 12.42 -14.93
N PRO A 359 27.18 12.33 -16.01
CA PRO A 359 26.00 11.47 -16.04
C PRO A 359 26.36 10.00 -15.76
N PRO A 360 25.56 9.26 -14.96
CA PRO A 360 25.82 7.85 -14.67
C PRO A 360 25.80 7.00 -15.94
N GLY A 361 26.77 6.10 -16.09
CA GLY A 361 26.86 5.19 -17.24
C GLY A 361 27.45 5.81 -18.52
N ASP A 362 27.75 7.11 -18.53
CA ASP A 362 28.29 7.80 -19.70
C ASP A 362 29.83 7.77 -19.72
N ALA A 363 30.38 6.77 -20.41
CA ALA A 363 31.82 6.60 -20.56
C ALA A 363 32.48 7.75 -21.37
N ALA A 364 31.76 8.38 -22.29
CA ALA A 364 32.28 9.48 -23.09
C ALA A 364 32.41 10.76 -22.25
N ALA A 365 31.38 11.08 -21.46
CA ALA A 365 31.44 12.19 -20.51
C ALA A 365 32.52 11.96 -19.44
N LEU A 366 32.68 10.72 -18.97
CA LEU A 366 33.76 10.33 -18.06
C LEU A 366 35.13 10.59 -18.70
N ALA A 367 35.36 10.12 -19.92
CA ALA A 367 36.61 10.32 -20.65
C ALA A 367 36.94 11.80 -20.87
N ALA A 368 35.94 12.61 -21.25
CA ALA A 368 36.10 14.05 -21.43
C ALA A 368 36.50 14.75 -20.13
N ALA A 369 35.77 14.50 -19.04
CA ALA A 369 36.05 15.10 -17.74
C ALA A 369 37.42 14.69 -17.17
N VAL A 370 37.85 13.44 -17.39
CA VAL A 370 39.19 12.98 -17.03
C VAL A 370 40.25 13.71 -17.84
N SER A 371 40.11 13.74 -19.17
CA SER A 371 41.09 14.38 -20.06
C SER A 371 41.23 15.88 -19.76
N ASP A 372 40.13 16.57 -19.47
CA ASP A 372 40.15 17.99 -19.12
C ASP A 372 40.89 18.27 -17.80
N LEU A 373 40.90 17.32 -16.86
CA LEU A 373 41.70 17.42 -15.62
C LEU A 373 43.17 17.02 -15.84
N LEU A 374 43.45 16.14 -16.80
CA LEU A 374 44.81 15.78 -17.16
C LEU A 374 45.52 16.92 -17.91
N ASP A 375 44.79 17.64 -18.76
CA ASP A 375 45.29 18.81 -19.52
C ASP A 375 45.57 20.05 -18.65
N ASP A 376 44.86 20.21 -17.52
CA ASP A 376 44.98 21.36 -16.62
C ASP A 376 45.47 20.93 -15.24
N GLU A 377 46.78 20.70 -15.12
CA GLU A 377 47.43 20.35 -13.87
C GLU A 377 47.19 21.38 -12.74
N PRO A 378 47.29 22.70 -12.96
CA PRO A 378 46.96 23.70 -11.93
C PRO A 378 45.54 23.53 -11.37
N ARG A 379 44.54 23.31 -12.24
CA ARG A 379 43.16 23.04 -11.83
C ARG A 379 43.05 21.71 -11.10
N ARG A 380 43.70 20.64 -11.58
CA ARG A 380 43.72 19.33 -10.90
C ARG A 380 44.26 19.44 -9.47
N ARG A 381 45.39 20.13 -9.28
CA ARG A 381 45.98 20.39 -7.96
C ARG A 381 45.10 21.28 -7.08
N LEU A 382 44.39 22.27 -7.66
CA LEU A 382 43.42 23.08 -6.93
C LEU A 382 42.26 22.23 -6.39
N LEU A 383 41.68 21.36 -7.24
CA LEU A 383 40.62 20.44 -6.83
C LEU A 383 41.09 19.45 -5.76
N GLY A 384 42.32 18.93 -5.88
CA GLY A 384 42.92 18.07 -4.87
C GLY A 384 43.07 18.74 -3.49
N ARG A 385 43.48 20.02 -3.46
CA ARG A 385 43.51 20.82 -2.23
C ARG A 385 42.12 21.05 -1.65
N GLY A 386 41.13 21.36 -2.50
CA GLY A 386 39.73 21.50 -2.07
C GLY A 386 39.16 20.20 -1.53
N ALA A 387 39.47 19.06 -2.15
CA ALA A 387 39.12 17.73 -1.68
C ALA A 387 39.67 17.45 -0.28
N ARG A 388 40.97 17.71 -0.04
CA ARG A 388 41.59 17.56 1.28
C ARG A 388 41.00 18.51 2.33
N ALA A 389 40.69 19.75 1.94
CA ALA A 389 40.04 20.72 2.82
C ALA A 389 38.62 20.27 3.22
N LEU A 390 37.85 19.68 2.28
CA LEU A 390 36.53 19.11 2.58
C LEU A 390 36.65 17.88 3.51
N HIS A 391 37.61 16.98 3.25
CA HIS A 391 37.87 15.80 4.09
C HIS A 391 38.19 16.15 5.54
N ALA A 392 38.87 17.27 5.81
CA ALA A 392 39.14 17.72 7.18
C ALA A 392 37.87 17.93 8.04
N GLY A 393 36.71 18.14 7.39
CA GLY A 393 35.40 18.19 8.04
C GLY A 393 34.69 16.84 8.19
N LEU A 394 35.24 15.76 7.63
CA LEU A 394 34.64 14.43 7.45
C LEU A 394 35.57 13.32 7.98
N THR A 395 36.28 13.59 9.09
CA THR A 395 37.10 12.59 9.77
C THR A 395 36.25 11.61 10.57
N LEU A 396 36.81 10.44 10.92
CA LEU A 396 36.11 9.47 11.76
C LEU A 396 35.73 10.08 13.12
N ASP A 397 36.61 10.90 13.72
CA ASP A 397 36.34 11.54 15.01
C ASP A 397 35.12 12.48 14.96
N ARG A 398 34.96 13.24 13.87
CA ARG A 398 33.79 14.12 13.70
C ARG A 398 32.51 13.32 13.46
N HIS A 399 32.60 12.23 12.71
CA HIS A 399 31.50 11.29 12.54
C HIS A 399 31.06 10.73 13.90
N LEU A 400 32.01 10.25 14.70
CA LEU A 400 31.77 9.71 16.04
C LEU A 400 31.14 10.74 16.98
N ALA A 401 31.65 11.97 17.01
CA ALA A 401 31.07 13.04 17.82
C ALA A 401 29.59 13.29 17.48
N THR A 402 29.26 13.31 16.18
CA THR A 402 27.89 13.53 15.70
C THR A 402 26.99 12.32 15.98
N VAL A 403 27.51 11.10 15.85
CA VAL A 403 26.80 9.86 16.20
C VAL A 403 26.54 9.81 17.72
N HIS A 404 27.53 10.20 18.53
CA HIS A 404 27.41 10.22 19.98
C HIS A 404 26.37 11.26 20.45
N GLU A 405 26.34 12.45 19.85
CA GLU A 405 25.27 13.43 20.07
C GLU A 405 23.89 12.82 19.77
N SER A 406 23.79 12.06 18.68
CA SER A 406 22.55 11.38 18.30
C SER A 406 22.13 10.28 19.27
N TYR A 407 23.07 9.67 20.01
CA TYR A 407 22.74 8.77 21.13
C TYR A 407 22.10 9.52 22.30
N GLY A 408 22.66 10.69 22.65
CA GLY A 408 22.06 11.57 23.66
C GLY A 408 20.64 11.99 23.29
N ASP A 409 20.43 12.37 22.03
CA ASP A 409 19.10 12.71 21.49
C ASP A 409 18.12 11.52 21.60
N ALA A 410 18.58 10.31 21.24
CA ALA A 410 17.75 9.10 21.29
C ALA A 410 17.36 8.74 22.74
N ILE A 411 18.31 8.80 23.67
CA ILE A 411 18.07 8.56 25.10
C ILE A 411 17.07 9.58 25.65
N ALA A 412 17.26 10.86 25.35
CA ALA A 412 16.36 11.93 25.79
C ALA A 412 14.95 11.77 25.20
N ALA A 413 14.84 11.49 23.90
CA ALA A 413 13.57 11.28 23.21
C ALA A 413 12.82 10.06 23.78
N HIS A 414 13.53 8.97 24.05
CA HIS A 414 12.97 7.74 24.61
C HIS A 414 12.38 7.97 26.01
N HIS A 415 13.10 8.70 26.87
CA HIS A 415 12.63 9.04 28.22
C HIS A 415 11.48 10.06 28.21
N ALA A 416 11.50 11.04 27.31
CA ALA A 416 10.43 12.04 27.19
C ALA A 416 9.07 11.42 26.84
N GLN A 417 9.07 10.30 26.11
CA GLN A 417 7.85 9.56 25.75
C GLN A 417 7.28 8.70 26.89
N ARG A 418 7.97 8.58 28.05
CA ARG A 418 7.51 7.79 29.22
C ARG A 418 7.52 8.57 30.55
N ARG A 419 6.34 9.01 31.00
CA ARG A 419 5.97 9.26 32.42
C ARG A 419 4.75 8.37 32.79
N PRO A 420 4.56 7.93 34.05
CA PRO A 420 4.96 6.59 34.51
C PRO A 420 3.82 5.55 34.69
N ALA A 421 4.26 4.28 34.76
CA ALA A 421 3.71 3.10 35.45
C ALA A 421 2.26 2.65 35.17
N GLY A 422 2.09 1.67 34.27
CA GLY A 422 0.82 0.95 34.17
C GLY A 422 0.66 -0.08 33.04
N ALA A 423 1.73 -0.69 32.51
CA ALA A 423 1.56 -1.70 31.45
C ALA A 423 2.73 -2.69 31.31
N HIS A 424 3.39 -3.10 32.40
CA HIS A 424 4.31 -4.24 32.35
C HIS A 424 3.62 -5.51 32.82
N ARG A 425 2.79 -6.06 31.94
CA ARG A 425 2.42 -7.49 31.91
C ARG A 425 1.74 -7.81 30.59
N ALA A 426 2.50 -8.32 29.63
CA ALA A 426 2.15 -9.48 28.79
C ALA A 426 2.95 -9.48 27.48
N LEU A 427 4.16 -10.03 27.48
CA LEU A 427 4.71 -10.71 26.30
C LEU A 427 5.56 -11.90 26.78
N ALA A 428 4.87 -12.98 27.14
CA ALA A 428 5.44 -14.32 27.10
C ALA A 428 5.40 -14.81 25.64
N PRO A 429 6.40 -15.57 25.15
CA PRO A 429 6.42 -16.06 23.78
C PRO A 429 5.45 -17.23 23.62
N GLY A 430 4.72 -17.24 22.51
CA GLY A 430 3.94 -18.40 22.08
C GLY A 430 2.43 -18.18 22.04
N ARG A 431 1.94 -17.36 21.11
CA ARG A 431 0.55 -17.51 20.63
C ARG A 431 0.50 -17.42 19.11
N GLY A 432 -0.13 -18.44 18.50
CA GLY A 432 -0.19 -18.67 17.06
C GLY A 432 -0.92 -17.58 16.27
N PRO A 433 -0.99 -17.74 14.93
CA PRO A 433 -1.52 -16.73 14.00
C PRO A 433 -2.95 -16.25 14.33
N ALA A 434 -3.80 -17.10 14.92
CA ALA A 434 -5.15 -16.74 15.35
C ALA A 434 -5.17 -15.68 16.47
N ALA A 435 -4.21 -15.71 17.40
CA ALA A 435 -4.12 -14.73 18.47
C ALA A 435 -3.52 -13.40 17.99
N ARG A 436 -2.62 -13.44 16.98
CA ARG A 436 -2.11 -12.24 16.30
C ARG A 436 -3.21 -11.55 15.49
N LEU A 437 -4.08 -12.32 14.83
CA LEU A 437 -5.26 -11.80 14.14
C LEU A 437 -6.23 -11.11 15.13
N ALA A 438 -6.45 -11.71 16.30
CA ALA A 438 -7.26 -11.12 17.36
C ALA A 438 -6.65 -9.83 17.94
N GLY A 439 -5.32 -9.72 18.02
CA GLY A 439 -4.59 -8.52 18.44
C GLY A 439 -4.69 -7.37 17.43
N LEU A 440 -4.50 -7.67 16.14
CA LEU A 440 -4.69 -6.71 15.03
C LEU A 440 -6.14 -6.23 14.95
N VAL A 441 -7.11 -7.11 15.18
CA VAL A 441 -8.53 -6.74 15.29
C VAL A 441 -8.76 -5.82 16.49
N ARG A 442 -8.12 -6.06 17.64
CA ARG A 442 -8.24 -5.19 18.83
C ARG A 442 -7.68 -3.78 18.61
N GLU A 443 -6.51 -3.65 17.98
CA GLU A 443 -5.93 -2.33 17.68
C GLU A 443 -6.74 -1.57 16.62
N THR A 444 -7.23 -2.25 15.59
CA THR A 444 -8.10 -1.64 14.57
C THR A 444 -9.46 -1.23 15.16
N VAL A 445 -9.89 -1.89 16.23
CA VAL A 445 -11.10 -1.57 16.99
C VAL A 445 -10.90 -0.37 17.93
N ALA A 446 -9.67 0.07 18.23
CA ALA A 446 -9.41 1.17 19.16
C ALA A 446 -9.62 2.58 18.53
N ASP A 447 -9.45 2.71 17.22
CA ASP A 447 -9.77 3.95 16.49
C ASP A 447 -11.26 3.95 16.09
N SER A 448 -12.05 4.89 16.62
CA SER A 448 -13.50 4.93 16.44
C SER A 448 -13.97 4.99 14.98
N LEU A 449 -13.20 5.62 14.08
CA LEU A 449 -13.55 5.76 12.67
C LEU A 449 -13.18 4.52 11.85
N LEU A 450 -12.00 3.95 12.10
CA LEU A 450 -11.55 2.71 11.46
C LEU A 450 -12.34 1.51 11.97
N ARG A 451 -12.70 1.48 13.26
CA ARG A 451 -13.59 0.48 13.86
C ARG A 451 -14.94 0.46 13.17
N ASN A 452 -15.59 1.61 13.02
CA ASN A 452 -16.91 1.69 12.41
C ASN A 452 -16.88 1.20 10.95
N SER A 453 -15.86 1.61 10.20
CA SER A 453 -15.67 1.19 8.80
C SER A 453 -15.36 -0.31 8.68
N ALA A 454 -14.51 -0.85 9.55
CA ALA A 454 -14.19 -2.27 9.60
C ALA A 454 -15.41 -3.13 9.97
N LEU A 455 -16.23 -2.68 10.92
CA LEU A 455 -17.47 -3.38 11.30
C LEU A 455 -18.48 -3.40 10.16
N LEU A 456 -18.61 -2.33 9.38
CA LEU A 456 -19.49 -2.28 8.21
C LEU A 456 -18.99 -3.18 7.07
N LEU A 457 -17.68 -3.21 6.83
CA LEU A 457 -17.08 -4.12 5.86
C LEU A 457 -17.29 -5.58 6.27
N LEU A 458 -17.00 -5.92 7.53
CA LEU A 458 -17.22 -7.25 8.08
C LEU A 458 -18.70 -7.65 7.99
N SER A 459 -19.61 -6.73 8.32
CA SER A 459 -21.06 -6.93 8.20
C SER A 459 -21.49 -7.24 6.77
N THR A 460 -20.91 -6.54 5.78
CA THR A 460 -21.16 -6.78 4.36
C THR A 460 -20.67 -8.17 3.93
N VAL A 461 -19.47 -8.57 4.37
CA VAL A 461 -18.91 -9.90 4.09
C VAL A 461 -19.75 -11.01 4.72
N VAL A 462 -20.16 -10.84 5.99
CA VAL A 462 -21.03 -11.78 6.71
C VAL A 462 -22.35 -11.97 5.97
N LEU A 463 -23.00 -10.88 5.55
CA LEU A 463 -24.30 -10.96 4.86
C LEU A 463 -24.18 -11.58 3.47
N ALA A 464 -23.13 -11.25 2.71
CA ALA A 464 -22.87 -11.81 1.38
C ALA A 464 -22.55 -13.30 1.43
N GLY A 465 -21.62 -13.70 2.32
CA GLY A 465 -21.26 -15.11 2.53
C GLY A 465 -22.43 -15.91 3.09
N GLY A 466 -23.17 -15.36 4.06
CA GLY A 466 -24.37 -15.96 4.61
C GLY A 466 -25.49 -16.13 3.57
N GLY A 467 -25.66 -15.16 2.67
CA GLY A 467 -26.59 -15.26 1.55
C GLY A 467 -26.20 -16.35 0.54
N PHE A 468 -24.92 -16.48 0.23
CA PHE A 468 -24.41 -17.56 -0.63
C PHE A 468 -24.68 -18.94 -0.01
N LEU A 469 -24.36 -19.11 1.28
CA LEU A 469 -24.60 -20.35 2.01
C LEU A 469 -26.09 -20.67 2.14
N PHE A 470 -26.93 -19.65 2.40
CA PHE A 470 -28.38 -19.78 2.41
C PHE A 470 -28.91 -20.37 1.10
N TRP A 471 -28.52 -19.77 -0.05
CA TRP A 471 -28.99 -20.26 -1.34
C TRP A 471 -28.46 -21.65 -1.65
N ARG A 472 -27.22 -21.97 -1.24
CA ARG A 472 -26.72 -23.34 -1.35
C ARG A 472 -27.59 -24.33 -0.56
N VAL A 473 -27.96 -24.02 0.68
CA VAL A 473 -28.86 -24.87 1.46
C VAL A 473 -30.21 -25.01 0.75
N VAL A 474 -30.80 -23.91 0.32
CA VAL A 474 -32.12 -23.88 -0.34
C VAL A 474 -32.14 -24.70 -1.64
N THR A 475 -31.12 -24.59 -2.49
CA THR A 475 -31.09 -25.29 -3.78
C THR A 475 -30.90 -26.80 -3.66
N HIS A 476 -30.38 -27.28 -2.52
CA HIS A 476 -30.28 -28.72 -2.22
C HIS A 476 -31.49 -29.27 -1.47
N LEU A 477 -32.36 -28.40 -0.92
CA LEU A 477 -33.59 -28.80 -0.21
C LEU A 477 -34.83 -28.80 -1.09
N LEU A 478 -34.86 -27.96 -2.12
CA LEU A 478 -36.08 -27.66 -2.89
C LEU A 478 -35.83 -27.71 -4.38
N THR A 479 -36.91 -27.88 -5.14
CA THR A 479 -36.84 -28.01 -6.59
C THR A 479 -36.54 -26.67 -7.26
N THR A 480 -35.88 -26.70 -8.42
CA THR A 480 -35.51 -25.51 -9.21
C THR A 480 -36.70 -24.55 -9.44
N PRO A 481 -37.93 -25.01 -9.78
CA PRO A 481 -39.08 -24.11 -9.88
C PRO A 481 -39.49 -23.44 -8.55
N GLU A 482 -39.36 -24.10 -7.41
CA GLU A 482 -39.69 -23.50 -6.10
C GLU A 482 -38.66 -22.42 -5.72
N VAL A 483 -37.38 -22.69 -5.96
CA VAL A 483 -36.28 -21.72 -5.82
C VAL A 483 -36.55 -20.48 -6.68
N GLY A 484 -37.02 -20.68 -7.91
CA GLY A 484 -37.35 -19.61 -8.84
C GLY A 484 -38.50 -18.72 -8.38
N ARG A 485 -39.61 -19.33 -7.93
CA ARG A 485 -40.74 -18.56 -7.36
C ARG A 485 -40.33 -17.80 -6.11
N ALA A 486 -39.55 -18.43 -5.23
CA ALA A 486 -39.07 -17.80 -4.00
C ALA A 486 -38.13 -16.61 -4.29
N SER A 487 -37.16 -16.78 -5.17
CA SER A 487 -36.21 -15.73 -5.53
C SER A 487 -36.88 -14.54 -6.21
N ALA A 488 -37.87 -14.77 -7.08
CA ALA A 488 -38.69 -13.71 -7.66
C ALA A 488 -39.51 -12.97 -6.59
N LEU A 489 -40.15 -13.68 -5.66
CA LEU A 489 -40.92 -13.06 -4.56
C LEU A 489 -40.00 -12.27 -3.60
N ILE A 490 -38.81 -12.78 -3.30
CA ILE A 490 -37.78 -12.07 -2.53
C ILE A 490 -37.32 -10.81 -3.26
N SER A 491 -37.12 -10.87 -4.59
CA SER A 491 -36.68 -9.71 -5.37
C SER A 491 -37.75 -8.63 -5.44
N ALA A 492 -39.01 -9.02 -5.64
CA ALA A 492 -40.15 -8.10 -5.67
C ALA A 492 -40.40 -7.44 -4.31
N SER A 493 -40.41 -8.21 -3.21
CA SER A 493 -40.51 -7.65 -1.86
C SER A 493 -39.33 -6.74 -1.52
N THR A 494 -38.12 -7.10 -1.93
CA THR A 494 -36.93 -6.24 -1.75
C THR A 494 -37.09 -4.92 -2.47
N LEU A 495 -37.68 -4.89 -3.66
CA LEU A 495 -38.00 -3.66 -4.37
C LEU A 495 -38.99 -2.80 -3.59
N VAL A 496 -40.10 -3.38 -3.13
CA VAL A 496 -41.11 -2.69 -2.29
C VAL A 496 -40.46 -2.10 -1.04
N VAL A 497 -39.64 -2.88 -0.35
CA VAL A 497 -38.95 -2.48 0.88
C VAL A 497 -37.97 -1.32 0.63
N ASN A 498 -37.19 -1.37 -0.45
CA ASN A 498 -36.25 -0.27 -0.76
C ASN A 498 -36.97 1.00 -1.20
N LEU A 499 -38.07 0.89 -1.96
CA LEU A 499 -38.87 2.04 -2.35
C LEU A 499 -39.57 2.69 -1.14
N ALA A 500 -39.91 1.90 -0.12
CA ALA A 500 -40.49 2.42 1.12
C ALA A 500 -39.53 3.30 1.94
N LEU A 501 -38.21 3.25 1.69
CA LEU A 501 -37.24 4.07 2.40
C LEU A 501 -37.34 5.56 2.05
N LEU A 502 -37.88 5.90 0.87
CA LEU A 502 -38.16 7.28 0.45
C LEU A 502 -36.95 8.23 0.59
N GLY A 503 -35.72 7.70 0.48
CA GLY A 503 -34.47 8.45 0.64
C GLY A 503 -34.13 8.86 2.08
N LEU A 504 -34.97 8.52 3.06
CA LEU A 504 -34.81 8.92 4.45
C LEU A 504 -33.59 8.28 5.11
N ASN A 505 -33.17 7.11 4.62
CA ASN A 505 -31.92 6.45 5.04
C ASN A 505 -30.68 7.33 4.84
N ASN A 506 -30.57 8.03 3.71
CA ASN A 506 -29.47 8.96 3.44
C ASN A 506 -29.60 10.25 4.27
N SER A 507 -30.84 10.72 4.48
CA SER A 507 -31.11 11.92 5.28
C SER A 507 -30.81 11.72 6.75
N LEU A 508 -31.04 10.52 7.30
CA LEU A 508 -30.71 10.18 8.68
C LEU A 508 -29.20 10.27 8.95
N ILE A 509 -28.35 9.82 8.02
CA ILE A 509 -26.89 9.91 8.16
C ILE A 509 -26.44 11.37 8.29
N ARG A 510 -27.10 12.30 7.60
CA ARG A 510 -26.79 13.73 7.64
C ARG A 510 -27.36 14.43 8.87
N TYR A 511 -28.67 14.35 9.07
CA TYR A 511 -29.39 15.24 9.99
C TYR A 511 -29.48 14.71 11.42
N LEU A 512 -29.30 13.39 11.64
CA LEU A 512 -29.46 12.81 12.98
C LEU A 512 -28.45 13.34 14.00
N GLY A 513 -27.24 13.72 13.55
CA GLY A 513 -26.22 14.32 14.40
C GLY A 513 -26.43 15.80 14.69
N GLU A 514 -27.09 16.54 13.78
CA GLU A 514 -27.24 18.00 13.83
C GLU A 514 -28.45 18.45 14.66
N TRP A 515 -29.51 17.64 14.73
CA TRP A 515 -30.75 18.03 15.41
C TRP A 515 -30.77 17.65 16.88
N SER A 516 -31.23 18.58 17.73
CA SER A 516 -31.26 18.46 19.19
C SER A 516 -32.15 17.31 19.70
N ASP A 517 -33.33 17.13 19.12
CA ASP A 517 -34.25 16.03 19.47
C ASP A 517 -34.07 14.85 18.48
N ARG A 518 -33.13 13.97 18.80
CA ARG A 518 -32.77 12.79 17.98
C ARG A 518 -33.89 11.75 17.94
N ALA A 519 -34.61 11.56 19.06
CA ALA A 519 -35.67 10.56 19.17
C ALA A 519 -36.83 10.89 18.22
N ARG A 520 -37.27 12.15 18.16
CA ARG A 520 -38.33 12.58 17.24
C ARG A 520 -37.93 12.43 15.76
N THR A 521 -36.67 12.64 15.41
CA THR A 521 -36.16 12.43 14.03
C THR A 521 -36.26 10.97 13.63
N VAL A 522 -35.74 10.08 14.48
CA VAL A 522 -35.77 8.62 14.24
C VAL A 522 -37.21 8.14 14.16
N ASN A 523 -38.06 8.53 15.11
CA ASN A 523 -39.47 8.16 15.15
C ASN A 523 -40.26 8.65 13.92
N THR A 524 -40.00 9.87 13.46
CA THR A 524 -40.62 10.40 12.23
C THR A 524 -40.21 9.58 11.01
N ALA A 525 -38.91 9.28 10.86
CA ALA A 525 -38.42 8.48 9.75
C ALA A 525 -39.00 7.06 9.76
N LEU A 526 -38.96 6.38 10.92
CA LEU A 526 -39.50 5.02 11.08
C LEU A 526 -41.01 4.97 10.80
N THR A 527 -41.77 5.95 11.28
CA THR A 527 -43.22 6.03 11.04
C THR A 527 -43.52 6.16 9.56
N VAL A 528 -42.85 7.08 8.86
CA VAL A 528 -43.05 7.29 7.42
C VAL A 528 -42.64 6.06 6.60
N VAL A 529 -41.49 5.46 6.92
CA VAL A 529 -41.02 4.23 6.25
C VAL A 529 -41.97 3.07 6.48
N ALA A 530 -42.49 2.89 7.70
CA ALA A 530 -43.44 1.83 8.01
C ALA A 530 -44.76 2.00 7.24
N ILE A 531 -45.30 3.23 7.18
CA ILE A 531 -46.51 3.54 6.42
C ILE A 531 -46.28 3.31 4.91
N ALA A 532 -45.17 3.81 4.37
CA ALA A 532 -44.82 3.61 2.97
C ALA A 532 -44.66 2.13 2.61
N ALA A 533 -44.02 1.34 3.48
CA ALA A 533 -43.87 -0.10 3.30
C ALA A 533 -45.21 -0.84 3.38
N LEU A 534 -46.09 -0.45 4.30
CA LEU A 534 -47.44 -1.01 4.43
C LEU A 534 -48.25 -0.77 3.16
N LEU A 535 -48.30 0.49 2.69
CA LEU A 535 -49.02 0.86 1.47
C LEU A 535 -48.43 0.17 0.25
N GLY A 536 -47.10 0.19 0.09
CA GLY A 536 -46.42 -0.46 -1.03
C GLY A 536 -46.65 -1.97 -1.05
N ALA A 537 -46.60 -2.64 0.10
CA ALA A 537 -46.85 -4.08 0.20
C ALA A 537 -48.32 -4.43 -0.06
N LEU A 538 -49.28 -3.63 0.41
CA LEU A 538 -50.70 -3.82 0.12
C LEU A 538 -51.00 -3.66 -1.37
N VAL A 539 -50.47 -2.61 -2.00
CA VAL A 539 -50.59 -2.39 -3.45
C VAL A 539 -49.97 -3.58 -4.20
N PHE A 540 -48.81 -4.06 -3.77
CA PHE A 540 -48.18 -5.21 -4.40
C PHE A 540 -49.03 -6.48 -4.28
N VAL A 541 -49.57 -6.79 -3.10
CA VAL A 541 -50.44 -7.97 -2.89
C VAL A 541 -51.69 -7.90 -3.77
N VAL A 542 -52.31 -6.73 -3.91
CA VAL A 542 -53.50 -6.54 -4.75
C VAL A 542 -53.16 -6.61 -6.24
N ALA A 543 -52.00 -6.09 -6.66
CA ALA A 543 -51.58 -6.06 -8.06
C ALA A 543 -50.90 -7.36 -8.54
N LEU A 544 -50.39 -8.19 -7.63
CA LEU A 544 -49.63 -9.39 -7.97
C LEU A 544 -50.41 -10.40 -8.83
N PRO A 545 -51.70 -10.70 -8.54
CA PRO A 545 -52.47 -11.66 -9.36
C PRO A 545 -52.64 -11.21 -10.82
N SER A 546 -52.73 -9.91 -11.08
CA SER A 546 -52.87 -9.37 -12.43
C SER A 546 -51.53 -9.21 -13.15
N LEU A 547 -50.47 -8.87 -12.43
CA LEU A 547 -49.15 -8.61 -13.01
C LEU A 547 -48.32 -9.87 -13.24
N ALA A 548 -48.43 -10.86 -12.36
CA ALA A 548 -47.61 -12.07 -12.42
C ALA A 548 -48.33 -13.29 -11.83
N PRO A 549 -49.37 -13.80 -12.51
CA PRO A 549 -50.18 -14.93 -12.03
C PRO A 549 -49.40 -16.25 -11.87
N GLY A 550 -48.15 -16.35 -12.36
CA GLY A 550 -47.28 -17.53 -12.18
C GLY A 550 -46.47 -17.53 -10.87
N LEU A 551 -46.48 -16.43 -10.10
CA LEU A 551 -45.80 -16.27 -8.81
C LEU A 551 -46.70 -16.68 -7.62
N VAL A 552 -47.63 -17.61 -7.86
CA VAL A 552 -48.68 -18.06 -6.92
C VAL A 552 -48.08 -18.51 -5.60
N GLY A 553 -48.55 -17.90 -4.52
CA GLY A 553 -48.10 -18.21 -3.17
C GLY A 553 -48.56 -17.22 -2.10
N VAL A 554 -48.95 -16.00 -2.47
CA VAL A 554 -49.34 -14.94 -1.53
C VAL A 554 -50.87 -14.79 -1.41
N GLU A 555 -51.64 -15.34 -2.33
CA GLU A 555 -53.11 -15.16 -2.44
C GLU A 555 -53.89 -15.61 -1.19
N HIS A 556 -53.39 -16.59 -0.45
CA HIS A 556 -54.01 -17.00 0.80
C HIS A 556 -53.96 -15.85 1.82
N PRO A 557 -55.07 -15.49 2.50
CA PRO A 557 -55.12 -14.33 3.40
C PRO A 557 -53.99 -14.31 4.44
N GLY A 558 -53.67 -15.47 5.03
CA GLY A 558 -52.55 -15.59 5.98
C GLY A 558 -51.17 -15.32 5.37
N ARG A 559 -50.93 -15.68 4.10
CA ARG A 559 -49.66 -15.47 3.41
C ARG A 559 -49.54 -14.03 2.90
N SER A 560 -50.65 -13.42 2.46
CA SER A 560 -50.75 -11.98 2.18
C SER A 560 -50.41 -11.15 3.42
N LEU A 561 -51.02 -11.48 4.57
CA LEU A 561 -50.73 -10.80 5.83
C LEU A 561 -49.26 -10.97 6.23
N ALA A 562 -48.72 -12.19 6.16
CA ALA A 562 -47.32 -12.46 6.45
C ALA A 562 -46.39 -11.67 5.52
N PHE A 563 -46.67 -11.60 4.22
CA PHE A 563 -45.89 -10.82 3.26
C PHE A 563 -45.85 -9.34 3.64
N VAL A 564 -46.99 -8.74 3.96
CA VAL A 564 -47.09 -7.33 4.36
C VAL A 564 -46.29 -7.07 5.64
N VAL A 565 -46.47 -7.89 6.68
CA VAL A 565 -45.74 -7.76 7.94
C VAL A 565 -44.23 -7.89 7.74
N LEU A 566 -43.80 -8.86 6.94
CA LEU A 566 -42.38 -9.08 6.63
C LEU A 566 -41.76 -7.93 5.84
N CYS A 567 -42.49 -7.32 4.90
CA CYS A 567 -42.03 -6.13 4.19
C CYS A 567 -41.92 -4.92 5.13
N VAL A 568 -42.91 -4.68 5.99
CA VAL A 568 -42.88 -3.56 6.96
C VAL A 568 -41.72 -3.71 7.93
N THR A 569 -41.55 -4.90 8.53
CA THR A 569 -40.42 -5.18 9.44
C THR A 569 -39.07 -5.09 8.73
N GLY A 570 -38.99 -5.54 7.47
CA GLY A 570 -37.83 -5.39 6.61
C GLY A 570 -37.42 -3.93 6.39
N ALA A 571 -38.37 -3.07 6.01
CA ALA A 571 -38.13 -1.64 5.78
C ALA A 571 -37.72 -0.90 7.06
N VAL A 572 -38.40 -1.20 8.18
CA VAL A 572 -38.04 -0.67 9.51
C VAL A 572 -36.62 -1.11 9.90
N GLY A 573 -36.27 -2.38 9.68
CA GLY A 573 -34.92 -2.89 9.93
C GLY A 573 -33.84 -2.17 9.13
N LEU A 574 -34.03 -2.00 7.82
CA LEU A 574 -33.09 -1.25 6.97
C LEU A 574 -32.98 0.22 7.38
N CYS A 575 -34.08 0.83 7.84
CA CYS A 575 -34.04 2.18 8.37
C CYS A 575 -33.18 2.25 9.65
N TYR A 576 -33.31 1.28 10.56
CA TYR A 576 -32.46 1.18 11.76
C TYR A 576 -30.98 0.96 11.44
N ASP A 577 -30.63 0.18 10.41
CA ASP A 577 -29.23 0.02 9.98
C ASP A 577 -28.58 1.40 9.79
N ASN A 578 -29.30 2.32 9.13
CA ASN A 578 -28.84 3.67 8.87
C ASN A 578 -28.86 4.59 10.10
N VAL A 579 -29.77 4.36 11.05
CA VAL A 579 -29.76 5.04 12.37
C VAL A 579 -28.49 4.68 13.13
N PHE A 580 -28.14 3.40 13.23
CA PHE A 580 -26.94 2.98 13.96
C PHE A 580 -25.64 3.37 13.25
N VAL A 581 -25.64 3.40 11.91
CA VAL A 581 -24.53 3.96 11.12
C VAL A 581 -24.36 5.46 11.44
N ALA A 582 -25.45 6.23 11.45
CA ALA A 582 -25.44 7.66 11.75
C ALA A 582 -24.96 7.96 13.18
N LEU A 583 -25.28 7.09 14.14
CA LEU A 583 -24.82 7.18 15.53
C LEU A 583 -23.42 6.61 15.77
N ARG A 584 -22.72 6.15 14.72
CA ARG A 584 -21.40 5.48 14.80
C ARG A 584 -21.40 4.25 15.71
N ARG A 585 -22.52 3.52 15.74
CA ARG A 585 -22.73 2.28 16.51
C ARG A 585 -23.01 1.08 15.60
N SER A 586 -22.16 0.92 14.58
CA SER A 586 -22.27 -0.20 13.62
C SER A 586 -22.01 -1.57 14.25
N ASP A 587 -21.60 -1.63 15.52
CA ASP A 587 -21.53 -2.85 16.31
C ASP A 587 -22.91 -3.53 16.42
N TYR A 588 -23.98 -2.77 16.63
CA TYR A 588 -25.34 -3.33 16.62
C TYR A 588 -25.74 -3.87 15.26
N VAL A 589 -25.31 -3.21 14.17
CA VAL A 589 -25.56 -3.67 12.80
C VAL A 589 -24.90 -5.01 12.54
N LEU A 590 -23.63 -5.17 12.95
CA LEU A 590 -22.91 -6.42 12.82
C LEU A 590 -23.57 -7.55 13.64
N VAL A 591 -23.86 -7.32 14.92
CA VAL A 591 -24.47 -8.34 15.80
C VAL A 591 -25.80 -8.82 15.23
N ARG A 592 -26.64 -7.90 14.76
CA ARG A 592 -27.91 -8.24 14.11
C ARG A 592 -27.67 -9.05 12.84
N ASN A 593 -26.74 -8.65 11.97
CA ASN A 593 -26.50 -9.36 10.72
C ASN A 593 -25.91 -10.76 10.92
N VAL A 594 -25.07 -10.96 11.93
CA VAL A 594 -24.62 -12.31 12.34
C VAL A 594 -25.81 -13.17 12.77
N LEU A 595 -26.70 -12.63 13.61
CA LEU A 595 -27.92 -13.36 14.01
C LEU A 595 -28.81 -13.68 12.81
N VAL A 596 -29.01 -12.73 11.89
CA VAL A 596 -29.79 -12.95 10.66
C VAL A 596 -29.19 -14.08 9.82
N VAL A 597 -27.87 -14.15 9.69
CA VAL A 597 -27.23 -15.24 8.95
C VAL A 597 -27.43 -16.58 9.64
N ILE A 598 -27.25 -16.66 10.96
CA ILE A 598 -27.52 -17.89 11.74
C ILE A 598 -28.97 -18.36 11.51
N LEU A 599 -29.93 -17.44 11.63
CA LEU A 599 -31.35 -17.74 11.41
C LEU A 599 -31.62 -18.14 9.95
N ARG A 600 -31.01 -17.48 8.97
CA ARG A 600 -31.15 -17.83 7.55
C ARG A 600 -30.64 -19.23 7.24
N LEU A 601 -29.62 -19.74 7.93
CA LEU A 601 -29.15 -21.11 7.69
C LEU A 601 -30.06 -22.16 8.34
N GLY A 602 -30.71 -21.85 9.46
CA GLY A 602 -31.60 -22.78 10.17
C GLY A 602 -33.05 -22.79 9.68
N LEU A 603 -33.64 -21.61 9.42
CA LEU A 603 -35.06 -21.48 9.08
C LEU A 603 -35.51 -22.25 7.83
N PRO A 604 -34.71 -22.34 6.74
CA PRO A 604 -35.08 -23.15 5.57
C PRO A 604 -35.33 -24.62 5.91
N LEU A 605 -34.60 -25.19 6.88
CA LEU A 605 -34.79 -26.57 7.31
C LEU A 605 -36.14 -26.78 8.00
N LEU A 606 -36.63 -25.76 8.72
CA LEU A 606 -37.91 -25.79 9.42
C LEU A 606 -39.09 -25.46 8.51
N LEU A 607 -38.86 -24.61 7.50
CA LEU A 607 -39.91 -24.07 6.62
C LEU A 607 -39.94 -24.73 5.24
N ALA A 608 -39.09 -25.73 4.97
CA ALA A 608 -39.02 -26.44 3.69
C ALA A 608 -40.39 -27.01 3.27
N GLY A 609 -41.22 -27.46 4.22
CA GLY A 609 -42.56 -28.00 3.95
C GLY A 609 -43.56 -26.98 3.38
N SER A 610 -43.25 -25.68 3.38
CA SER A 610 -44.08 -24.62 2.79
C SER A 610 -43.62 -24.18 1.39
N ALA A 611 -42.75 -24.98 0.73
CA ALA A 611 -42.26 -24.75 -0.63
C ALA A 611 -41.68 -23.33 -0.82
N ALA A 612 -41.98 -22.67 -1.95
CA ALA A 612 -41.47 -21.35 -2.29
C ALA A 612 -41.78 -20.25 -1.25
N PHE A 613 -42.96 -20.30 -0.62
CA PHE A 613 -43.33 -19.33 0.42
C PHE A 613 -42.56 -19.57 1.72
N GLY A 614 -42.18 -20.82 2.00
CA GLY A 614 -41.30 -21.18 3.12
C GLY A 614 -39.91 -20.55 2.99
N ILE A 615 -39.31 -20.55 1.79
CA ILE A 615 -38.02 -19.89 1.52
C ILE A 615 -38.14 -18.37 1.69
N PHE A 616 -39.17 -17.77 1.09
CA PHE A 616 -39.45 -16.34 1.22
C PHE A 616 -39.61 -15.95 2.70
N GLY A 617 -40.39 -16.74 3.44
CA GLY A 617 -40.58 -16.64 4.87
C GLY A 617 -39.23 -16.71 5.60
N ALA A 618 -38.41 -17.74 5.37
CA ALA A 618 -37.10 -17.88 5.99
C ALA A 618 -36.18 -16.67 5.74
N TYR A 619 -36.20 -16.11 4.52
CA TYR A 619 -35.35 -14.97 4.14
C TYR A 619 -35.67 -13.69 4.92
N TRP A 620 -36.96 -13.39 5.10
CA TRP A 620 -37.45 -12.16 5.77
C TRP A 620 -37.80 -12.35 7.25
N LEU A 621 -38.11 -13.56 7.68
CA LEU A 621 -38.38 -13.86 9.09
C LEU A 621 -37.10 -13.75 9.92
N ALA A 622 -35.94 -14.12 9.37
CA ALA A 622 -34.64 -13.92 10.02
C ALA A 622 -34.39 -12.45 10.45
N PRO A 623 -34.48 -11.44 9.54
CA PRO A 623 -34.35 -10.05 9.95
C PRO A 623 -35.50 -9.54 10.83
N ALA A 624 -36.71 -10.10 10.72
CA ALA A 624 -37.82 -9.76 11.60
C ALA A 624 -37.60 -10.25 13.04
N ILE A 625 -37.14 -11.49 13.24
CA ILE A 625 -36.78 -12.06 14.54
C ILE A 625 -35.61 -11.30 15.18
N ALA A 626 -34.69 -10.76 14.37
CA ALA A 626 -33.55 -9.99 14.88
C ALA A 626 -33.89 -8.51 15.19
N LEU A 627 -35.06 -8.01 14.77
CA LEU A 627 -35.47 -6.61 14.95
C LEU A 627 -35.63 -6.16 16.43
N PRO A 628 -36.11 -6.99 17.37
CA PRO A 628 -36.14 -6.64 18.80
C PRO A 628 -34.79 -6.22 19.38
N LEU A 629 -33.67 -6.73 18.84
CA LEU A 629 -32.34 -6.28 19.25
C LEU A 629 -32.12 -4.79 18.95
N TYR A 630 -32.64 -4.29 17.83
CA TYR A 630 -32.60 -2.87 17.49
C TYR A 630 -33.49 -2.03 18.38
N PHE A 631 -34.68 -2.48 18.73
CA PHE A 631 -35.51 -1.76 19.68
C PHE A 631 -34.85 -1.66 21.06
N ALA A 632 -34.28 -2.76 21.56
CA ALA A 632 -33.56 -2.79 22.82
C ALA A 632 -32.32 -1.87 22.79
N ALA A 633 -31.53 -1.91 21.70
CA ALA A 633 -30.36 -1.06 21.53
C ALA A 633 -30.74 0.44 21.41
N ALA A 634 -31.79 0.76 20.65
CA ALA A 634 -32.29 2.12 20.49
C ALA A 634 -32.80 2.69 21.84
N HIS A 635 -33.54 1.89 22.61
CA HIS A 635 -34.00 2.29 23.94
C HIS A 635 -32.83 2.62 24.88
N ARG A 636 -31.76 1.80 24.88
CA ARG A 636 -30.53 2.07 25.67
C ARG A 636 -29.82 3.36 25.27
N LEU A 637 -30.03 3.85 24.05
CA LEU A 637 -29.47 5.11 23.54
C LEU A 637 -30.41 6.31 23.71
N GLY A 638 -31.51 6.15 24.47
CA GLY A 638 -32.50 7.21 24.68
C GLY A 638 -33.43 7.45 23.48
N LEU A 639 -33.44 6.55 22.49
CA LEU A 639 -34.29 6.61 21.31
C LEU A 639 -35.50 5.71 21.51
N SER A 640 -36.45 6.16 22.33
CA SER A 640 -37.70 5.42 22.55
C SER A 640 -38.52 5.39 21.26
N ALA A 641 -38.89 4.18 20.81
CA ALA A 641 -39.71 3.99 19.62
C ALA A 641 -41.14 4.48 19.88
N ARG A 642 -41.56 5.52 19.18
CA ARG A 642 -42.92 6.08 19.24
C ARG A 642 -43.38 6.48 17.84
N VAL A 643 -44.68 6.43 17.60
CA VAL A 643 -45.26 6.99 16.38
C VAL A 643 -45.13 8.52 16.46
N ALA A 644 -44.53 9.14 15.43
CA ALA A 644 -44.36 10.58 15.36
C ALA A 644 -44.42 11.08 13.91
N LEU A 645 -44.97 12.28 13.70
CA LEU A 645 -45.00 12.96 12.40
C LEU A 645 -44.52 14.40 12.58
N GLY A 646 -43.40 14.74 11.96
CA GLY A 646 -42.84 16.10 11.94
C GLY A 646 -42.78 16.65 10.52
N ALA A 647 -43.75 17.47 10.12
CA ALA A 647 -43.87 17.99 8.76
C ALA A 647 -42.66 18.84 8.31
N GLU A 648 -42.14 19.70 9.19
CA GLU A 648 -40.98 20.53 8.91
C GLU A 648 -39.71 19.69 8.69
N ARG A 649 -39.50 18.70 9.57
CA ARG A 649 -38.38 17.75 9.49
C ARG A 649 -38.43 16.91 8.23
N LEU A 650 -39.61 16.39 7.89
CA LEU A 650 -39.81 15.60 6.68
C LEU A 650 -39.52 16.42 5.43
N ARG A 651 -39.98 17.67 5.37
CA ARG A 651 -39.72 18.58 4.26
C ARG A 651 -38.22 18.86 4.08
N ALA A 652 -37.50 19.07 5.18
CA ALA A 652 -36.04 19.26 5.16
C ALA A 652 -35.31 17.99 4.69
N MET A 653 -35.67 16.82 5.24
CA MET A 653 -35.06 15.54 4.87
C MET A 653 -35.32 15.17 3.41
N TRP A 654 -36.54 15.40 2.91
CA TRP A 654 -36.94 15.09 1.53
C TRP A 654 -36.24 15.99 0.51
N ARG A 655 -36.14 17.31 0.77
CA ARG A 655 -35.46 18.24 -0.14
C ARG A 655 -34.00 17.86 -0.38
N TYR A 656 -33.34 17.29 0.64
CA TYR A 656 -31.97 16.83 0.53
C TYR A 656 -31.82 15.53 -0.26
N SER A 657 -32.69 14.54 -0.04
CA SER A 657 -32.49 13.18 -0.55
C SER A 657 -33.34 12.80 -1.75
N ALA A 658 -34.39 13.56 -2.12
CA ALA A 658 -35.35 13.16 -3.17
C ALA A 658 -34.68 12.83 -4.52
N ALA A 659 -33.74 13.67 -4.97
CA ALA A 659 -33.04 13.44 -6.23
C ALA A 659 -32.08 12.24 -6.16
N ASN A 660 -31.36 12.09 -5.05
CA ASN A 660 -30.46 10.95 -4.83
C ASN A 660 -31.23 9.64 -4.68
N TYR A 661 -32.38 9.68 -4.00
CA TYR A 661 -33.30 8.57 -3.86
C TYR A 661 -33.85 8.12 -5.22
N MET A 662 -34.31 9.07 -6.04
CA MET A 662 -34.80 8.75 -7.38
C MET A 662 -33.72 8.12 -8.25
N ALA A 663 -32.49 8.64 -8.21
CA ALA A 663 -31.35 8.01 -8.89
C ALA A 663 -31.08 6.59 -8.38
N THR A 664 -31.04 6.39 -7.06
CA THR A 664 -30.76 5.08 -6.46
C THR A 664 -31.88 4.07 -6.79
N ALA A 665 -33.14 4.50 -6.76
CA ALA A 665 -34.30 3.69 -7.12
C ALA A 665 -34.24 3.22 -8.58
N ILE A 666 -33.90 4.13 -9.51
CA ILE A 666 -33.72 3.78 -10.92
C ILE A 666 -32.59 2.75 -11.09
N LEU A 667 -31.46 2.95 -10.42
CA LEU A 667 -30.28 2.07 -10.46
C LEU A 667 -30.53 0.65 -9.93
N MET A 668 -31.38 0.49 -8.91
CA MET A 668 -31.68 -0.84 -8.35
C MET A 668 -32.83 -1.58 -9.06
N THR A 669 -33.65 -0.87 -9.84
CA THR A 669 -34.88 -1.46 -10.39
C THR A 669 -34.61 -2.66 -11.31
N PRO A 670 -33.65 -2.63 -12.26
CA PRO A 670 -33.41 -3.77 -13.13
C PRO A 670 -32.97 -5.02 -12.37
N SER A 671 -32.02 -4.91 -11.43
CA SER A 671 -31.51 -6.08 -10.70
C SER A 671 -32.60 -6.79 -9.88
N LEU A 672 -33.58 -6.04 -9.37
CA LEU A 672 -34.69 -6.58 -8.57
C LEU A 672 -35.91 -6.99 -9.42
N LEU A 673 -36.14 -6.35 -10.56
CA LEU A 673 -37.28 -6.65 -11.42
C LEU A 673 -37.00 -7.84 -12.37
N MET A 674 -35.74 -8.07 -12.73
CA MET A 674 -35.38 -9.11 -13.69
C MET A 674 -35.72 -10.53 -13.23
N PRO A 675 -35.47 -10.96 -11.98
CA PRO A 675 -35.92 -12.27 -11.50
C PRO A 675 -37.44 -12.45 -11.59
N VAL A 676 -38.20 -11.40 -11.32
CA VAL A 676 -39.68 -11.39 -11.41
C VAL A 676 -40.11 -11.56 -12.86
N MET A 677 -39.49 -10.80 -13.77
CA MET A 677 -39.78 -10.86 -15.21
C MET A 677 -39.41 -12.22 -15.80
N VAL A 678 -38.26 -12.79 -15.45
CA VAL A 678 -37.84 -14.13 -15.91
C VAL A 678 -38.84 -15.18 -15.42
N ALA A 679 -39.22 -15.14 -14.14
CA ALA A 679 -40.17 -16.07 -13.56
C ALA A 679 -41.55 -16.02 -14.23
N HIS A 680 -42.00 -14.82 -14.59
CA HIS A 680 -43.29 -14.63 -15.24
C HIS A 680 -43.26 -14.96 -16.74
N ARG A 681 -42.22 -14.57 -17.48
CA ARG A 681 -42.19 -14.65 -18.95
C ARG A 681 -41.58 -15.94 -19.49
N ILE A 682 -40.59 -16.50 -18.82
CA ILE A 682 -39.93 -17.75 -19.23
C ILE A 682 -40.41 -18.89 -18.35
N GLY A 683 -40.46 -18.67 -17.05
CA GLY A 683 -40.94 -19.64 -16.08
C GLY A 683 -40.05 -19.73 -14.84
N PRO A 684 -40.53 -20.43 -13.80
CA PRO A 684 -39.87 -20.45 -12.50
C PRO A 684 -38.53 -21.20 -12.51
N GLY A 685 -38.37 -22.29 -13.26
CA GLY A 685 -37.07 -23.00 -13.33
C GLY A 685 -35.93 -22.10 -13.83
N PRO A 686 -36.05 -21.50 -15.02
CA PRO A 686 -35.07 -20.54 -15.55
C PRO A 686 -34.86 -19.31 -14.67
N ALA A 687 -35.87 -18.90 -13.88
CA ALA A 687 -35.70 -17.82 -12.92
C ALA A 687 -34.72 -18.18 -11.78
N ALA A 688 -34.73 -19.44 -11.33
CA ALA A 688 -33.75 -19.91 -10.35
C ALA A 688 -32.34 -19.93 -10.93
N GLU A 689 -32.18 -20.44 -12.16
CA GLU A 689 -30.92 -20.42 -12.91
C GLU A 689 -30.37 -19.00 -13.06
N TYR A 690 -31.20 -18.07 -13.53
CA TYR A 690 -30.86 -16.65 -13.64
C TYR A 690 -30.45 -16.06 -12.30
N TYR A 691 -31.23 -16.33 -11.25
CA TYR A 691 -30.97 -15.76 -9.93
C TYR A 691 -29.65 -16.27 -9.35
N ILE A 692 -29.36 -17.57 -9.43
CA ILE A 692 -28.07 -18.13 -8.97
C ILE A 692 -26.90 -17.60 -9.81
N ALA A 693 -27.06 -17.47 -11.13
CA ALA A 693 -26.06 -16.82 -11.96
C ALA A 693 -25.81 -15.36 -11.54
N SER A 694 -26.88 -14.60 -11.26
CA SER A 694 -26.78 -13.22 -10.79
C SER A 694 -26.13 -13.10 -9.41
N LEU A 695 -26.37 -14.08 -8.51
CA LEU A 695 -25.76 -14.16 -7.20
C LEU A 695 -24.23 -14.33 -7.30
N ILE A 696 -23.77 -15.24 -8.17
CA ILE A 696 -22.34 -15.49 -8.39
C ILE A 696 -21.69 -14.26 -9.05
N ALA A 697 -22.30 -13.71 -10.10
CA ALA A 697 -21.81 -12.51 -10.78
C ALA A 697 -21.78 -11.29 -9.84
N GLY A 698 -22.72 -11.20 -8.89
CA GLY A 698 -22.89 -10.09 -7.95
C GLY A 698 -21.65 -9.75 -7.12
N VAL A 699 -20.74 -10.71 -6.92
CA VAL A 699 -19.45 -10.47 -6.23
C VAL A 699 -18.63 -9.38 -6.91
N LEU A 700 -18.75 -9.22 -8.23
CA LEU A 700 -18.04 -8.20 -9.00
C LEU A 700 -18.43 -6.77 -8.63
N VAL A 701 -19.59 -6.55 -8.01
CA VAL A 701 -20.07 -5.22 -7.63
C VAL A 701 -19.42 -4.69 -6.35
N PHE A 702 -18.84 -5.56 -5.51
CA PHE A 702 -18.23 -5.13 -4.25
C PHE A 702 -17.00 -4.24 -4.45
N VAL A 703 -16.15 -4.56 -5.43
CA VAL A 703 -14.95 -3.78 -5.76
C VAL A 703 -15.29 -2.35 -6.23
N PRO A 704 -16.14 -2.15 -7.26
CA PRO A 704 -16.49 -0.81 -7.71
C PRO A 704 -17.29 -0.02 -6.67
N GLN A 705 -18.13 -0.67 -5.84
CA GLN A 705 -18.80 0.03 -4.73
C GLN A 705 -17.82 0.56 -3.69
N ALA A 706 -16.83 -0.25 -3.28
CA ALA A 706 -15.84 0.16 -2.29
C ALA A 706 -14.94 1.30 -2.82
N THR A 707 -14.47 1.15 -4.05
CA THR A 707 -13.58 2.14 -4.69
C THR A 707 -14.32 3.44 -5.02
N ALA A 708 -15.58 3.39 -5.46
CA ALA A 708 -16.37 4.59 -5.73
C ALA A 708 -16.69 5.41 -4.48
N ARG A 709 -16.94 4.76 -3.34
CA ARG A 709 -17.10 5.47 -2.04
C ARG A 709 -15.81 6.19 -1.64
N SER A 710 -14.66 5.55 -1.80
CA SER A 710 -13.35 6.16 -1.55
C SER A 710 -13.11 7.34 -2.51
N PHE A 711 -13.41 7.13 -3.80
CA PHE A 711 -13.29 8.15 -4.84
C PHE A 711 -14.17 9.37 -4.56
N PHE A 712 -15.42 9.16 -4.16
CA PHE A 712 -16.35 10.21 -3.77
C PHE A 712 -15.78 11.06 -2.64
N ALA A 713 -15.20 10.43 -1.61
CA ALA A 713 -14.63 11.14 -0.47
C ALA A 713 -13.43 12.03 -0.88
N GLU A 714 -12.51 11.52 -1.70
CA GLU A 714 -11.33 12.25 -2.15
C GLU A 714 -11.70 13.43 -3.07
N VAL A 715 -12.52 13.18 -4.09
CA VAL A 715 -12.93 14.21 -5.07
C VAL A 715 -13.84 15.28 -4.47
N SER A 716 -14.57 14.96 -3.40
CA SER A 716 -15.37 15.96 -2.68
C SER A 716 -14.52 17.00 -1.94
N HIS A 717 -13.27 16.67 -1.56
CA HIS A 717 -12.37 17.56 -0.83
C HIS A 717 -11.28 18.19 -1.72
N ASP A 718 -10.78 17.46 -2.72
CA ASP A 718 -9.75 17.93 -3.65
C ASP A 718 -10.12 17.66 -5.11
N ARG A 719 -10.80 18.63 -5.73
CA ARG A 719 -11.14 18.59 -7.16
C ARG A 719 -9.95 18.90 -8.08
N GLY A 720 -8.89 19.55 -7.58
CA GLY A 720 -7.73 19.93 -8.40
C GLY A 720 -6.94 18.71 -8.88
N SER A 721 -6.91 17.65 -8.07
CA SER A 721 -6.23 16.39 -8.38
C SER A 721 -7.12 15.34 -9.06
N LEU A 722 -8.26 15.73 -9.68
CA LEU A 722 -9.26 14.80 -10.25
C LEU A 722 -8.63 13.73 -11.15
N ARG A 723 -7.69 14.10 -12.04
CA ARG A 723 -7.00 13.16 -12.94
C ARG A 723 -6.21 12.10 -12.18
N ALA A 724 -5.50 12.51 -11.12
CA ALA A 724 -4.71 11.60 -10.30
C ALA A 724 -5.61 10.63 -9.50
N HIS A 725 -6.67 11.14 -8.87
CA HIS A 725 -7.63 10.32 -8.14
C HIS A 725 -8.34 9.34 -9.08
N LEU A 726 -8.79 9.80 -10.25
CA LEU A 726 -9.45 8.95 -11.25
C LEU A 726 -8.52 7.85 -11.77
N SER A 727 -7.27 8.19 -12.13
CA SER A 727 -6.29 7.20 -12.61
C SER A 727 -6.00 6.14 -11.56
N ARG A 728 -5.88 6.51 -10.28
CA ARG A 728 -5.68 5.55 -9.19
C ARG A 728 -6.90 4.66 -9.01
N VAL A 729 -8.10 5.23 -8.96
CA VAL A 729 -9.34 4.49 -8.74
C VAL A 729 -9.61 3.51 -9.89
N VAL A 730 -9.45 3.94 -11.14
CA VAL A 730 -9.58 3.05 -12.31
C VAL A 730 -8.56 1.92 -12.24
N THR A 731 -7.31 2.23 -11.89
CA THR A 731 -6.24 1.23 -11.77
C THR A 731 -6.54 0.21 -10.69
N VAL A 732 -6.88 0.66 -9.47
CA VAL A 732 -7.19 -0.21 -8.33
C VAL A 732 -8.42 -1.08 -8.63
N THR A 733 -9.47 -0.47 -9.18
CA THR A 733 -10.71 -1.19 -9.55
C THR A 733 -10.40 -2.27 -10.58
N THR A 734 -9.65 -1.95 -11.64
CA THR A 734 -9.27 -2.91 -12.69
C THR A 734 -8.41 -4.05 -12.14
N VAL A 735 -7.38 -3.74 -11.36
CA VAL A 735 -6.46 -4.74 -10.79
C VAL A 735 -7.18 -5.72 -9.86
N LEU A 736 -8.17 -5.26 -9.08
CA LEU A 736 -8.93 -6.10 -8.16
C LEU A 736 -10.05 -6.87 -8.86
N GLN A 737 -10.67 -6.29 -9.87
CA GLN A 737 -11.88 -6.85 -10.49
C GLN A 737 -11.58 -7.82 -11.63
N VAL A 738 -10.52 -7.60 -12.42
CA VAL A 738 -10.13 -8.48 -13.53
C VAL A 738 -9.85 -9.92 -13.07
N PRO A 739 -9.13 -10.18 -11.95
CA PRO A 739 -8.95 -11.53 -11.44
C PRO A 739 -10.26 -12.21 -11.06
N VAL A 740 -11.19 -11.47 -10.43
CA VAL A 740 -12.51 -12.01 -10.04
C VAL A 740 -13.32 -12.38 -11.29
N LEU A 741 -13.31 -11.52 -12.31
CA LEU A 741 -13.97 -11.79 -13.58
C LEU A 741 -13.36 -13.02 -14.28
N ALA A 742 -12.03 -13.12 -14.29
CA ALA A 742 -11.33 -14.27 -14.85
C ALA A 742 -11.69 -15.57 -14.13
N VAL A 743 -11.79 -15.56 -12.79
CA VAL A 743 -12.24 -16.72 -12.01
C VAL A 743 -13.69 -17.10 -12.36
N ILE A 744 -14.61 -16.14 -12.50
CA ILE A 744 -15.99 -16.44 -12.90
C ILE A 744 -16.05 -17.03 -14.32
N ILE A 745 -15.24 -16.53 -15.25
CA ILE A 745 -15.18 -17.05 -16.61
C ILE A 745 -14.62 -18.49 -16.63
N LEU A 746 -13.47 -18.71 -15.98
CA LEU A 746 -12.76 -20.00 -16.01
C LEU A 746 -13.41 -21.07 -15.13
N ALA A 747 -13.90 -20.68 -13.95
CA ALA A 747 -14.46 -21.59 -12.94
C ALA A 747 -15.99 -21.48 -12.80
N GLY A 748 -16.68 -20.76 -13.70
CA GLY A 748 -18.13 -20.54 -13.60
C GLY A 748 -18.96 -21.83 -13.57
N LYS A 749 -18.62 -22.85 -14.38
CA LYS A 749 -19.30 -24.15 -14.34
C LYS A 749 -19.11 -24.87 -12.98
N PRO A 750 -17.88 -25.02 -12.46
CA PRO A 750 -17.66 -25.49 -11.08
C PRO A 750 -18.43 -24.70 -10.01
N LEU A 751 -18.48 -23.37 -10.12
CA LEU A 751 -19.19 -22.51 -9.17
C LEU A 751 -20.70 -22.76 -9.19
N LEU A 752 -21.30 -22.91 -10.37
CA LEU A 752 -22.73 -23.24 -10.52
C LEU A 752 -23.05 -24.63 -9.96
N ARG A 753 -22.15 -25.61 -10.16
CA ARG A 753 -22.34 -26.97 -9.61
C ARG A 753 -22.46 -27.02 -8.09
N LEU A 754 -21.95 -26.02 -7.36
CA LEU A 754 -22.11 -25.95 -5.91
C LEU A 754 -23.59 -25.88 -5.48
N PHE A 755 -24.45 -25.34 -6.36
CA PHE A 755 -25.89 -25.21 -6.15
C PHE A 755 -26.70 -26.40 -6.69
N GLY A 756 -26.07 -27.28 -7.48
CA GLY A 756 -26.69 -28.44 -8.09
C GLY A 756 -26.39 -28.55 -9.59
N PRO A 757 -26.53 -29.74 -10.20
CA PRO A 757 -26.29 -29.94 -11.63
C PRO A 757 -27.26 -29.14 -12.52
N ASP A 758 -28.49 -28.92 -12.04
CA ASP A 758 -29.55 -28.20 -12.77
C ASP A 758 -29.24 -26.71 -13.00
N TYR A 759 -28.26 -26.14 -12.29
CA TYR A 759 -27.87 -24.74 -12.43
C TYR A 759 -26.72 -24.53 -13.42
N VAL A 760 -26.05 -25.60 -13.87
CA VAL A 760 -24.94 -25.52 -14.83
C VAL A 760 -25.34 -24.92 -16.19
N PRO A 761 -26.56 -25.18 -16.74
CA PRO A 761 -27.04 -24.52 -17.95
C PRO A 761 -27.05 -22.99 -17.90
N ALA A 762 -27.07 -22.39 -16.70
CA ALA A 762 -27.00 -20.95 -16.50
C ALA A 762 -25.64 -20.32 -16.84
N TYR A 763 -24.62 -21.13 -17.17
CA TYR A 763 -23.26 -20.63 -17.43
C TYR A 763 -23.17 -19.52 -18.49
N PRO A 764 -23.84 -19.60 -19.65
CA PRO A 764 -23.75 -18.53 -20.66
C PRO A 764 -24.34 -17.19 -20.14
N VAL A 765 -25.48 -17.24 -19.44
CA VAL A 765 -26.05 -16.02 -18.84
C VAL A 765 -25.19 -15.51 -17.68
N LEU A 766 -24.55 -16.38 -16.90
CA LEU A 766 -23.57 -15.99 -15.88
C LEU A 766 -22.43 -15.16 -16.49
N ILE A 767 -21.88 -15.54 -17.64
CA ILE A 767 -20.81 -14.78 -18.29
C ILE A 767 -21.31 -13.39 -18.71
N LEU A 768 -22.50 -13.30 -19.32
CA LEU A 768 -23.08 -12.02 -19.73
C LEU A 768 -23.35 -11.11 -18.52
N LEU A 769 -23.86 -11.65 -17.43
CA LEU A 769 -24.06 -10.93 -16.18
C LEU A 769 -22.73 -10.49 -15.56
N ALA A 770 -21.71 -11.34 -15.57
CA ALA A 770 -20.39 -11.00 -15.07
C ALA A 770 -19.75 -9.86 -15.88
N LEU A 771 -19.86 -9.88 -17.21
CA LEU A 771 -19.40 -8.78 -18.07
C LEU A 771 -20.18 -7.48 -17.81
N THR A 772 -21.50 -7.58 -17.67
CA THR A 772 -22.38 -6.44 -17.34
C THR A 772 -21.95 -5.80 -16.02
N LEU A 773 -21.83 -6.60 -14.95
CA LEU A 773 -21.44 -6.10 -13.63
C LEU A 773 -19.99 -5.63 -13.59
N ALA A 774 -19.11 -6.22 -14.40
CA ALA A 774 -17.75 -5.71 -14.52
C ALA A 774 -17.70 -4.35 -15.24
N LEU A 775 -18.58 -4.10 -16.21
CA LEU A 775 -18.67 -2.82 -16.91
C LEU A 775 -19.26 -1.72 -16.02
N SER A 776 -20.13 -2.09 -15.07
CA SER A 776 -20.77 -1.17 -14.13
C SER A 776 -19.81 -0.33 -13.29
N SER A 777 -18.53 -0.72 -13.19
CA SER A 777 -17.47 0.06 -12.55
C SER A 777 -17.32 1.46 -13.14
N VAL A 778 -17.49 1.60 -14.47
CA VAL A 778 -17.52 2.91 -15.13
C VAL A 778 -18.76 3.70 -14.70
N GLY A 779 -19.90 3.02 -14.57
CA GLY A 779 -21.14 3.58 -14.04
C GLY A 779 -21.01 4.11 -12.62
N PHE A 780 -20.34 3.39 -11.73
CA PHE A 780 -20.07 3.83 -10.36
C PHE A 780 -19.20 5.09 -10.30
N ILE A 781 -18.16 5.17 -11.13
CA ILE A 781 -17.29 6.35 -11.23
C ILE A 781 -18.06 7.53 -11.82
N GLY A 782 -18.74 7.33 -12.94
CA GLY A 782 -19.48 8.39 -13.63
C GLY A 782 -20.65 8.95 -12.82
N SER A 783 -21.40 8.09 -12.13
CA SER A 783 -22.47 8.51 -11.22
C SER A 783 -21.94 9.30 -10.03
N THR A 784 -20.78 8.90 -9.48
CA THR A 784 -20.08 9.64 -8.42
C THR A 784 -19.72 11.05 -8.87
N LEU A 785 -19.19 11.22 -10.09
CA LEU A 785 -18.86 12.53 -10.64
C LEU A 785 -20.10 13.41 -10.84
N LEU A 786 -21.18 12.86 -11.39
CA LEU A 786 -22.44 13.61 -11.54
C LEU A 786 -23.04 14.03 -10.19
N LEU A 787 -22.92 13.17 -9.16
CA LEU A 787 -23.38 13.46 -7.81
C LEU A 787 -22.57 14.62 -7.21
N VAL A 788 -21.24 14.56 -7.30
CA VAL A 788 -20.34 15.63 -6.85
C VAL A 788 -20.58 16.94 -7.62
N ALA A 789 -20.82 16.86 -8.93
CA ALA A 789 -21.14 18.01 -9.76
C ALA A 789 -22.57 18.57 -9.54
N GLY A 790 -23.40 17.93 -8.70
CA GLY A 790 -24.78 18.34 -8.46
C GLY A 790 -25.73 18.11 -9.65
N ARG A 791 -25.31 17.33 -10.65
CA ARG A 791 -26.06 17.07 -11.90
C ARG A 791 -26.98 15.85 -11.80
N THR A 792 -27.76 15.77 -10.72
CA THR A 792 -28.63 14.61 -10.41
C THR A 792 -29.71 14.36 -11.46
N LYS A 793 -30.20 15.40 -12.14
CA LYS A 793 -31.17 15.26 -13.25
C LYS A 793 -30.58 14.46 -14.42
N LEU A 794 -29.34 14.75 -14.80
CA LEU A 794 -28.64 14.05 -15.89
C LEU A 794 -28.35 12.59 -15.49
N LEU A 795 -27.98 12.35 -14.23
CA LEU A 795 -27.82 11.01 -13.67
C LEU A 795 -29.10 10.18 -13.82
N CYS A 796 -30.25 10.74 -13.43
CA CYS A 796 -31.55 10.07 -13.58
C CYS A 796 -31.90 9.80 -15.05
N GLN A 797 -31.68 10.78 -15.94
CA GLN A 797 -31.99 10.63 -17.37
C GLN A 797 -31.16 9.54 -18.05
N LEU A 798 -29.84 9.53 -17.83
CA LEU A 798 -28.95 8.52 -18.40
C LEU A 798 -29.28 7.12 -17.88
N SER A 799 -29.50 7.00 -16.57
CA SER A 799 -29.85 5.73 -15.95
C SER A 799 -31.20 5.22 -16.44
N ALA A 800 -32.23 6.09 -16.52
CA ALA A 800 -33.55 5.72 -17.01
C ALA A 800 -33.53 5.27 -18.48
N ALA A 801 -32.78 5.97 -19.34
CA ALA A 801 -32.65 5.62 -20.76
C ALA A 801 -31.96 4.25 -20.93
N ALA A 802 -30.82 4.05 -20.27
CA ALA A 802 -30.09 2.77 -20.34
C ALA A 802 -30.91 1.59 -19.82
N TYR A 803 -31.64 1.76 -18.72
CA TYR A 803 -32.44 0.68 -18.16
C TYR A 803 -33.76 0.46 -18.87
N ALA A 804 -34.32 1.47 -19.55
CA ALA A 804 -35.41 1.26 -20.49
C ALA A 804 -34.96 0.30 -21.60
N VAL A 805 -33.75 0.47 -22.13
CA VAL A 805 -33.16 -0.46 -23.11
C VAL A 805 -33.02 -1.87 -22.50
N SER A 806 -32.49 -1.99 -21.29
CA SER A 806 -32.37 -3.30 -20.62
C SER A 806 -33.72 -3.99 -20.38
N LEU A 807 -34.69 -3.28 -19.78
CA LEU A 807 -35.97 -3.87 -19.38
C LEU A 807 -36.87 -4.16 -20.58
N ILE A 808 -36.99 -3.23 -21.52
CA ILE A 808 -37.80 -3.43 -22.74
C ILE A 808 -37.16 -4.52 -23.59
N GLY A 809 -35.85 -4.45 -23.82
CA GLY A 809 -35.12 -5.47 -24.58
C GLY A 809 -35.27 -6.86 -23.96
N ALA A 810 -35.11 -6.97 -22.65
CA ALA A 810 -35.24 -8.26 -21.98
C ALA A 810 -36.69 -8.77 -21.96
N TYR A 811 -37.69 -7.89 -21.86
CA TYR A 811 -39.10 -8.28 -21.94
C TYR A 811 -39.49 -8.81 -23.32
N LEU A 812 -39.02 -8.15 -24.38
CA LEU A 812 -39.28 -8.54 -25.77
C LEU A 812 -38.56 -9.84 -26.14
N LEU A 813 -37.32 -10.01 -25.67
CA LEU A 813 -36.48 -11.15 -26.02
C LEU A 813 -36.59 -12.33 -25.04
N ALA A 814 -37.36 -12.21 -23.95
CA ALA A 814 -37.51 -13.25 -22.94
C ALA A 814 -37.89 -14.62 -23.53
N GLY A 815 -38.75 -14.64 -24.56
CA GLY A 815 -39.19 -15.87 -25.23
C GLY A 815 -38.06 -16.66 -25.92
N GLN A 816 -36.89 -16.05 -26.12
CA GLN A 816 -35.73 -16.70 -26.74
C GLN A 816 -34.75 -17.32 -25.73
N GLY A 817 -34.99 -17.17 -24.42
CA GLY A 817 -34.21 -17.78 -23.34
C GLY A 817 -33.29 -16.83 -22.57
N LEU A 818 -32.62 -17.36 -21.53
CA LEU A 818 -31.86 -16.58 -20.55
C LEU A 818 -30.67 -15.80 -21.12
N VAL A 819 -30.06 -16.30 -22.19
CA VAL A 819 -28.91 -15.64 -22.83
C VAL A 819 -29.31 -14.26 -23.37
N TRP A 820 -30.50 -14.14 -23.96
CA TRP A 820 -30.99 -12.88 -24.51
C TRP A 820 -31.37 -11.87 -23.45
N ILE A 821 -31.83 -12.34 -22.29
CA ILE A 821 -32.02 -11.51 -21.09
C ILE A 821 -30.67 -10.94 -20.63
N GLY A 822 -29.63 -11.77 -20.57
CA GLY A 822 -28.26 -11.33 -20.27
C GLY A 822 -27.72 -10.32 -21.30
N ALA A 823 -28.00 -10.55 -22.58
CA ALA A 823 -27.57 -9.66 -23.66
C ALA A 823 -28.26 -8.29 -23.61
N ALA A 824 -29.56 -8.25 -23.29
CA ALA A 824 -30.30 -7.01 -23.12
C ALA A 824 -29.77 -6.18 -21.93
N LEU A 825 -29.41 -6.83 -20.82
CA LEU A 825 -28.75 -6.16 -19.69
C LEU A 825 -27.40 -5.57 -20.08
N LEU A 826 -26.56 -6.38 -20.73
CA LEU A 826 -25.25 -5.93 -21.20
C LEU A 826 -25.37 -4.73 -22.17
N THR A 827 -26.36 -4.77 -23.06
CA THR A 827 -26.60 -3.69 -24.03
C THR A 827 -26.97 -2.38 -23.33
N GLY A 828 -27.89 -2.41 -22.36
CA GLY A 828 -28.23 -1.22 -21.59
C GLY A 828 -27.03 -0.70 -20.76
N GLU A 829 -26.23 -1.60 -20.19
CA GLU A 829 -25.01 -1.20 -19.46
C GLU A 829 -23.93 -0.59 -20.36
N ILE A 830 -23.81 -1.06 -21.61
CA ILE A 830 -22.93 -0.44 -22.62
C ILE A 830 -23.41 0.98 -22.94
N VAL A 831 -24.72 1.17 -23.17
CA VAL A 831 -25.30 2.51 -23.40
C VAL A 831 -25.01 3.44 -22.22
N LEU A 832 -25.21 2.94 -21.00
CA LEU A 832 -24.93 3.70 -19.77
C LEU A 832 -23.44 4.09 -19.68
N THR A 833 -22.56 3.12 -19.95
CA THR A 833 -21.10 3.29 -19.91
C THR A 833 -20.62 4.31 -20.91
N LEU A 834 -21.10 4.27 -22.16
CA LEU A 834 -20.76 5.25 -23.17
C LEU A 834 -21.20 6.67 -22.76
N GLY A 835 -22.39 6.79 -22.16
CA GLY A 835 -22.88 8.04 -21.57
C GLY A 835 -21.93 8.58 -20.48
N TYR A 836 -21.50 7.72 -19.57
CA TYR A 836 -20.58 8.11 -18.49
C TYR A 836 -19.16 8.41 -18.97
N LEU A 837 -18.63 7.69 -19.96
CA LEU A 837 -17.32 7.99 -20.53
C LEU A 837 -17.28 9.39 -21.14
N ARG A 838 -18.36 9.83 -21.80
CA ARG A 838 -18.50 11.19 -22.31
C ARG A 838 -18.45 12.21 -21.18
N ILE A 839 -19.14 11.97 -20.07
CA ILE A 839 -19.13 12.86 -18.90
C ILE A 839 -17.73 12.92 -18.29
N ILE A 840 -17.10 11.78 -18.06
CA ILE A 840 -15.73 11.69 -17.54
C ILE A 840 -14.79 12.52 -18.42
N ALA A 841 -14.88 12.38 -19.74
CA ALA A 841 -14.06 13.16 -20.67
C ALA A 841 -14.31 14.68 -20.58
N VAL A 842 -15.56 15.11 -20.41
CA VAL A 842 -15.91 16.54 -20.25
C VAL A 842 -15.34 17.09 -18.94
N GLU A 843 -15.51 16.39 -17.82
CA GLU A 843 -15.00 16.82 -16.51
C GLU A 843 -13.46 16.85 -16.49
N LEU A 844 -12.78 15.90 -17.16
CA LEU A 844 -11.32 15.90 -17.26
C LEU A 844 -10.76 17.06 -18.11
N ARG A 845 -11.55 17.61 -19.04
CA ARG A 845 -11.19 18.81 -19.82
C ARG A 845 -11.41 20.10 -19.03
N ALA A 846 -12.36 20.11 -18.11
CA ALA A 846 -12.66 21.28 -17.27
C ALA A 846 -11.62 21.53 -16.16
N VAL A 847 -10.82 20.51 -15.81
CA VAL A 847 -9.72 20.65 -14.85
C VAL A 847 -8.44 21.07 -15.59
N PRO A 848 -7.83 22.22 -15.25
CA PRO A 848 -6.58 22.68 -15.86
C PRO A 848 -5.50 21.61 -15.75
N VAL A 849 -4.74 21.41 -16.83
CA VAL A 849 -3.52 20.62 -16.76
C VAL A 849 -2.54 21.43 -15.91
N ALA A 850 -2.18 20.93 -14.73
CA ALA A 850 -1.01 21.46 -14.04
C ALA A 850 0.18 21.24 -14.97
N ASP A 851 0.72 22.33 -15.53
CA ASP A 851 1.97 22.27 -16.27
C ASP A 851 3.01 21.64 -15.36
N ASN A 852 3.63 20.58 -15.88
CA ASN A 852 4.69 19.86 -15.19
C ASN A 852 6.02 20.63 -15.29
N THR A 853 5.96 21.96 -15.24
CA THR A 853 7.10 22.84 -15.00
C THR A 853 7.22 23.03 -13.50
N LEU A 854 8.35 22.57 -12.96
CA LEU A 854 8.82 22.87 -11.62
C LEU A 854 8.95 24.40 -11.46
N THR A 855 7.88 25.07 -11.05
CA THR A 855 7.94 26.41 -10.46
C THR A 855 7.58 26.31 -8.99
N THR A 856 8.60 26.53 -8.18
CA THR A 856 8.53 26.83 -6.75
C THR A 856 7.33 27.73 -6.43
N GLN A 857 6.31 27.21 -5.76
CA GLN A 857 5.30 28.06 -5.12
C GLN A 857 5.90 28.68 -3.84
N PRO A 858 5.68 29.98 -3.58
CA PRO A 858 6.08 30.61 -2.33
C PRO A 858 5.16 30.14 -1.19
N ALA A 859 5.74 30.08 0.01
CA ALA A 859 5.10 29.61 1.23
C ALA A 859 3.78 30.32 1.53
N VAL A 860 2.74 29.54 1.86
CA VAL A 860 1.48 30.02 2.42
C VAL A 860 1.76 30.62 3.81
N PRO A 861 1.38 31.88 4.10
CA PRO A 861 1.56 32.46 5.42
C PRO A 861 0.62 31.81 6.43
N ARG A 862 1.16 31.49 7.62
CA ARG A 862 0.39 30.97 8.76
C ARG A 862 -0.68 32.00 9.19
N PRO A 863 -1.89 31.56 9.59
CA PRO A 863 -2.89 32.47 10.15
C PRO A 863 -2.40 33.00 11.50
N ALA A 864 -2.48 34.32 11.67
CA ALA A 864 -2.11 35.02 12.89
C ALA A 864 -2.99 34.58 14.08
N GLU A 865 -2.34 34.32 15.21
CA GLU A 865 -2.98 34.18 16.52
C GLU A 865 -3.80 35.44 16.82
N ARG A 866 -5.11 35.29 16.99
CA ARG A 866 -5.94 36.29 17.64
C ARG A 866 -5.72 36.17 19.14
N THR A 867 -5.03 37.16 19.70
CA THR A 867 -5.08 37.49 21.12
C THR A 867 -6.52 37.84 21.51
N SER A 868 -7.11 37.05 22.41
CA SER A 868 -8.32 37.44 23.14
C SER A 868 -7.91 38.33 24.31
N ILE A 869 -8.33 39.59 24.25
CA ILE A 869 -8.51 40.45 25.43
C ILE A 869 -9.93 40.20 25.95
N SER A 870 -10.04 40.19 27.29
CA SER A 870 -11.20 40.01 28.19
C SER A 870 -11.71 38.59 28.38
#